data_AF-A0A924W5Y7-F1
#
_entry.id   AF-A0A924W5Y7-F1
#
_cell.length_a   1.000
_cell.length_b   1.000
_cell.length_c   1.000
_cell.angle_alpha   90.00
_cell.angle_beta   90.00
_cell.angle_gamma   90.00
#
_symmetry.space_group_name_H-M   'P 1'
#
loop_
_entity.id
_entity.type
_entity.pdbx_description
1 polymer ?
#
loop_
_entity_poly.entity_id
_entity_poly.type
_entity_poly.pdbx_seq_one_letter_code
_entity_poly.pdbx_strand_id
1 'polypeptide(L)'
;MIAANRVLRVGHLTKALAGIAASVLIIGSASAQQIPAAETGPQVIRATRVGNQFELIDVATNFPVMGLGYPFSELMGAGIETTVDFRPQPTGADIAYTLVNNGTVPARMGRFTFGKIDLGPNISYPNFVRIGETKTADINNYAYQGLMYPLGVYSPAWVLQNEQYSVGISIQYPILDYKHDVRVMLGSTSATADPAVYGRRGWFVEFRFSDLGEGRPFPNPGYMAPGERRTYVVSLRITKNPADWIRTLVPYRNYFRSMYGGVSYRRDPRPIRPVLMALEHLISPNNPNGWNGFSRERPDLYSFRPWVDNIKNNPNYERTMLWAPTGLYDERRDLNYPFQFTSRWLDDPQLASALDQENGFPSVARAGKTLGLWWGRAVQVSRTWNPTGMENFDFNNRDHREMAFREMDVAVQAGATDIGLDTFTPSVSPIWHLYPWIRMLRERYPTIKFCTEPLSCDILHTQAAVFAFGWSLDMPRDGGPNWNTFTNPYYLADFLNPGHETWGAMSYHVHRGLGIVIPPTQGQRDIELIASKGFVPIMMDGVAQPQNIFAAESWTQSVPLDLQRGAGWNTNFTPNMVVRGSDGKMVIVAGSDVPVRPGDLSEPGELPSPTVDGAVPTDAPVAADAGDPVVEGSSKYATFGDDDGNSGVPTPKAKPGSKAVKAAATQNKRLKMAPPSSSRPQASTGKAGSAVSSAALARAGLLGKSSGTFNKNQILRALQRMNEPASPDAK
;
A
#
# COMPACT_ATOMS: atom_id res chain seq x y z
N MET A 1 -39.21 49.65 23.89
CA MET A 1 -37.92 49.17 24.46
C MET A 1 -37.41 47.97 23.67
N ILE A 2 -37.32 48.18 22.37
CA ILE A 2 -36.67 47.39 21.33
C ILE A 2 -35.95 48.47 20.52
N ALA A 3 -34.71 48.22 20.11
CA ALA A 3 -33.75 49.15 19.48
C ALA A 3 -32.82 49.92 20.44
N ALA A 4 -31.81 49.23 20.97
CA ALA A 4 -30.49 49.80 21.26
C ALA A 4 -29.51 48.68 21.65
N ASN A 5 -29.13 47.79 20.71
CA ASN A 5 -27.98 46.90 20.91
C ASN A 5 -27.43 46.23 19.63
N ARG A 6 -27.59 46.87 18.46
CA ARG A 6 -27.22 46.26 17.16
C ARG A 6 -26.20 47.02 16.31
N VAL A 7 -25.43 47.96 16.88
CA VAL A 7 -24.51 48.81 16.09
C VAL A 7 -23.02 48.62 16.44
N LEU A 8 -22.65 47.78 17.41
CA LEU A 8 -21.24 47.60 17.84
C LEU A 8 -20.60 46.25 17.45
N ARG A 9 -21.12 45.53 16.45
CA ARG A 9 -20.53 44.26 15.96
C ARG A 9 -20.33 44.16 14.44
N VAL A 10 -20.28 45.30 13.74
CA VAL A 10 -20.02 45.31 12.28
C VAL A 10 -18.61 45.85 11.93
N GLY A 11 -17.90 46.48 12.87
CA GLY A 11 -16.56 47.05 12.62
C GLY A 11 -15.37 46.09 12.73
N HIS A 12 -15.55 44.88 13.29
CA HIS A 12 -14.47 43.90 13.45
C HIS A 12 -14.51 42.74 12.45
N LEU A 13 -15.58 42.60 11.66
CA LEU A 13 -15.70 41.51 10.68
C LEU A 13 -15.04 41.84 9.33
N THR A 14 -14.97 43.12 8.95
CA THR A 14 -14.39 43.54 7.67
C THR A 14 -12.86 43.59 7.67
N LYS A 15 -12.21 43.72 8.83
CA LYS A 15 -10.73 43.62 8.94
C LYS A 15 -10.22 42.17 9.05
N ALA A 16 -11.06 41.24 9.50
CA ALA A 16 -10.74 39.80 9.53
C ALA A 16 -10.89 39.14 8.15
N LEU A 17 -11.83 39.60 7.32
CA LEU A 17 -12.01 39.09 5.95
C LEU A 17 -10.96 39.60 4.94
N ALA A 18 -10.43 40.81 5.12
CA ALA A 18 -9.34 41.32 4.28
C ALA A 18 -7.98 40.66 4.58
N GLY A 19 -7.77 40.13 5.79
CA GLY A 19 -6.57 39.39 6.17
C GLY A 19 -6.55 37.92 5.72
N ILE A 20 -7.70 37.35 5.34
CA ILE A 20 -7.80 35.96 4.85
C ILE A 20 -7.70 35.91 3.31
N ALA A 21 -8.10 36.97 2.61
CA ALA A 21 -8.02 37.02 1.14
C ALA A 21 -6.57 37.24 0.61
N ALA A 22 -5.64 37.75 1.43
CA ALA A 22 -4.25 37.97 1.03
C ALA A 22 -3.31 36.78 1.30
N SER A 23 -3.81 35.68 1.87
CA SER A 23 -3.00 34.50 2.23
C SER A 23 -3.16 33.30 1.28
N VAL A 24 -3.89 33.42 0.17
CA VAL A 24 -4.29 32.25 -0.66
C VAL A 24 -3.80 32.31 -2.12
N LEU A 25 -2.88 33.21 -2.45
CA LEU A 25 -2.18 33.23 -3.75
C LEU A 25 -0.66 33.19 -3.60
N ILE A 26 -0.17 32.42 -2.63
CA ILE A 26 1.12 31.76 -2.82
C ILE A 26 0.82 30.64 -3.81
N ILE A 27 0.99 30.90 -5.10
CA ILE A 27 1.27 29.84 -6.06
C ILE A 27 2.48 29.14 -5.46
N GLY A 28 2.25 28.00 -4.82
CA GLY A 28 3.31 27.23 -4.21
C GLY A 28 4.29 26.93 -5.32
N SER A 29 5.40 27.67 -5.36
CA SER A 29 6.59 27.27 -6.09
C SER A 29 6.86 25.88 -5.55
N ALA A 30 6.49 24.84 -6.30
CA ALA A 30 6.74 23.46 -5.94
C ALA A 30 8.17 23.43 -5.42
N SER A 31 8.31 23.12 -4.12
CA SER A 31 9.58 23.25 -3.39
C SER A 31 10.66 22.68 -4.29
N ALA A 32 11.50 23.55 -4.85
CA ALA A 32 12.33 23.19 -5.99
C ALA A 32 13.04 21.89 -5.65
N GLN A 33 12.77 20.85 -6.45
CA GLN A 33 13.17 19.50 -6.09
C GLN A 33 14.67 19.49 -5.78
N GLN A 34 15.00 19.12 -4.56
CA GLN A 34 16.36 19.31 -4.05
C GLN A 34 17.26 18.24 -4.63
N ILE A 35 18.05 18.64 -5.62
CA ILE A 35 19.20 17.84 -6.06
C ILE A 35 20.07 17.61 -4.83
N PRO A 36 20.40 16.35 -4.48
CA PRO A 36 21.18 16.06 -3.29
C PRO A 36 22.48 16.88 -3.27
N ALA A 37 22.90 17.28 -2.06
CA ALA A 37 24.21 17.87 -1.88
C ALA A 37 25.31 16.91 -2.37
N ALA A 38 26.44 17.47 -2.80
CA ALA A 38 27.60 16.66 -3.16
C ALA A 38 28.02 15.80 -1.96
N GLU A 39 28.22 14.50 -2.17
CA GLU A 39 28.67 13.62 -1.10
C GLU A 39 30.14 13.92 -0.77
N THR A 40 30.48 13.74 0.50
CA THR A 40 31.86 13.80 0.96
C THR A 40 32.47 12.41 0.94
N GLY A 41 33.76 12.30 0.61
CA GLY A 41 34.51 11.05 0.69
C GLY A 41 35.33 10.77 -0.57
N PRO A 42 36.10 9.67 -0.58
CA PRO A 42 36.87 9.28 -1.75
C PRO A 42 35.94 8.90 -2.90
N GLN A 43 36.31 9.32 -4.11
CA GLN A 43 35.62 8.89 -5.32
C GLN A 43 35.89 7.40 -5.55
N VAL A 44 34.88 6.57 -5.32
CA VAL A 44 34.92 5.12 -5.57
C VAL A 44 34.30 4.76 -6.92
N ILE A 45 33.40 5.60 -7.42
CA ILE A 45 32.80 5.52 -8.74
C ILE A 45 33.09 6.81 -9.51
N ARG A 46 33.63 6.67 -10.71
CA ARG A 46 33.73 7.75 -11.69
C ARG A 46 32.48 7.74 -12.55
N ALA A 47 31.70 8.82 -12.48
CA ALA A 47 30.53 9.02 -13.31
C ALA A 47 30.85 10.01 -14.43
N THR A 48 30.65 9.58 -15.68
CA THR A 48 30.98 10.37 -16.87
C THR A 48 29.75 10.50 -17.75
N ARG A 49 29.41 11.73 -18.17
CA ARG A 49 28.41 11.97 -19.21
C ARG A 49 29.07 11.94 -20.58
N VAL A 50 28.47 11.20 -21.52
CA VAL A 50 28.91 11.11 -22.92
C VAL A 50 27.70 11.40 -23.81
N GLY A 51 27.60 12.64 -24.31
CA GLY A 51 26.43 13.07 -25.07
C GLY A 51 25.13 13.01 -24.25
N ASN A 52 24.17 12.21 -24.71
CA ASN A 52 22.89 11.97 -24.03
C ASN A 52 22.87 10.66 -23.22
N GLN A 53 24.04 10.04 -23.01
CA GLN A 53 24.25 8.85 -22.21
C GLN A 53 25.21 9.16 -21.05
N PHE A 54 25.40 8.18 -20.16
CA PHE A 54 26.40 8.23 -19.11
C PHE A 54 26.91 6.83 -18.77
N GLU A 55 28.03 6.78 -18.05
CA GLU A 55 28.62 5.56 -17.52
C GLU A 55 29.07 5.77 -16.06
N LEU A 56 29.11 4.67 -15.30
CA LEU A 56 29.59 4.59 -13.93
C LEU A 56 30.69 3.53 -13.85
N ILE A 57 31.93 3.96 -13.64
CA ILE A 57 33.13 3.12 -13.63
C ILE A 57 33.69 3.01 -12.21
N ASP A 58 33.95 1.80 -11.73
CA ASP A 58 34.73 1.59 -10.51
C ASP A 58 36.16 2.13 -10.71
N VAL A 59 36.54 3.12 -9.92
CA VAL A 59 37.85 3.80 -10.01
C VAL A 59 39.02 2.84 -9.80
N ALA A 60 38.89 1.85 -8.91
CA ALA A 60 39.98 0.96 -8.54
C ALA A 60 40.24 -0.13 -9.58
N THR A 61 39.18 -0.64 -10.21
CA THR A 61 39.25 -1.76 -11.16
C THR A 61 39.10 -1.33 -12.61
N ASN A 62 38.71 -0.08 -12.84
CA ASN A 62 38.28 0.45 -14.13
C ASN A 62 37.14 -0.37 -14.77
N PHE A 63 36.36 -1.08 -13.94
CA PHE A 63 35.23 -1.90 -14.38
C PHE A 63 33.97 -1.02 -14.59
N PRO A 64 33.29 -1.10 -15.74
CA PRO A 64 32.07 -0.35 -15.99
C PRO A 64 30.87 -1.03 -15.31
N VAL A 65 30.61 -0.67 -14.05
CA VAL A 65 29.43 -1.18 -13.31
C VAL A 65 28.14 -0.79 -14.04
N MET A 66 28.12 0.40 -14.65
CA MET A 66 27.13 0.79 -15.65
C MET A 66 27.85 1.34 -16.87
N GLY A 67 27.74 0.65 -18.00
CA GLY A 67 28.32 1.12 -19.27
C GLY A 67 27.39 2.09 -20.00
N LEU A 68 27.94 2.74 -21.05
CA LEU A 68 27.14 3.50 -22.01
C LEU A 68 26.04 2.60 -22.58
N GLY A 69 24.78 2.98 -22.34
CA GLY A 69 23.63 2.18 -22.76
C GLY A 69 22.50 3.08 -23.25
N TYR A 70 21.48 3.28 -22.43
CA TYR A 70 20.30 4.00 -22.86
C TYR A 70 20.50 5.52 -22.80
N PRO A 71 19.85 6.29 -23.68
CA PRO A 71 19.81 7.73 -23.53
C PRO A 71 19.01 8.13 -22.27
N PHE A 72 19.31 9.29 -21.70
CA PHE A 72 18.67 9.78 -20.47
C PHE A 72 17.12 9.75 -20.52
N SER A 73 16.53 10.08 -21.66
CA SER A 73 15.07 10.06 -21.85
C SER A 73 14.68 9.58 -23.24
N GLU A 74 13.57 8.86 -23.33
CA GLU A 74 13.05 8.33 -24.59
C GLU A 74 11.53 8.52 -24.69
N LEU A 75 11.02 8.51 -25.93
CA LEU A 75 9.59 8.42 -26.24
C LEU A 75 8.73 9.51 -25.59
N MET A 76 9.32 10.69 -25.38
CA MET A 76 8.60 11.89 -24.97
C MET A 76 7.63 12.31 -26.08
N GLY A 77 6.42 12.75 -25.69
CA GLY A 77 5.43 13.27 -26.63
C GLY A 77 5.96 14.49 -27.37
N ALA A 78 5.45 14.71 -28.59
CA ALA A 78 5.82 15.85 -29.40
C ALA A 78 5.59 17.17 -28.62
N GLY A 79 6.59 18.05 -28.65
CA GLY A 79 6.57 19.32 -27.91
C GLY A 79 7.27 19.27 -26.55
N ILE A 80 7.48 18.08 -25.96
CA ILE A 80 8.24 17.96 -24.70
C ILE A 80 9.73 18.01 -24.99
N GLU A 81 10.38 19.07 -24.51
CA GLU A 81 11.82 19.20 -24.46
C GLU A 81 12.35 18.74 -23.11
N THR A 82 13.42 17.96 -23.10
CA THR A 82 14.08 17.48 -21.89
C THR A 82 15.50 18.04 -21.81
N THR A 83 15.78 18.77 -20.74
CA THR A 83 17.14 19.18 -20.37
C THR A 83 17.62 18.34 -19.20
N VAL A 84 18.91 18.00 -19.19
CA VAL A 84 19.52 17.12 -18.18
C VAL A 84 20.73 17.80 -17.55
N ASP A 85 20.65 17.98 -16.24
CA ASP A 85 21.79 18.33 -15.37
C ASP A 85 22.32 17.04 -14.73
N PHE A 86 23.57 16.70 -15.06
CA PHE A 86 24.24 15.48 -14.62
C PHE A 86 25.33 15.82 -13.62
N ARG A 87 25.21 15.32 -12.40
CA ARG A 87 26.12 15.62 -11.30
C ARG A 87 26.80 14.36 -10.80
N PRO A 88 28.10 14.17 -11.12
CA PRO A 88 28.88 13.08 -10.54
C PRO A 88 28.90 13.14 -9.01
N GLN A 89 28.86 11.97 -8.37
CA GLN A 89 28.98 11.80 -6.94
C GLN A 89 30.09 10.78 -6.64
N PRO A 90 30.77 10.85 -5.47
CA PRO A 90 31.78 9.88 -5.08
C PRO A 90 31.35 8.41 -5.22
N THR A 91 30.08 8.11 -4.98
CA THR A 91 29.51 6.76 -5.07
C THR A 91 28.56 6.55 -6.26
N GLY A 92 28.43 7.51 -7.18
CA GLY A 92 27.51 7.39 -8.31
C GLY A 92 27.22 8.72 -9.01
N ALA A 93 25.93 9.03 -9.23
CA ALA A 93 25.51 10.29 -9.86
C ALA A 93 24.09 10.69 -9.45
N ASP A 94 23.81 11.98 -9.51
CA ASP A 94 22.45 12.52 -9.53
C ASP A 94 22.13 13.11 -10.90
N ILE A 95 20.92 12.86 -11.39
CA ILE A 95 20.47 13.26 -12.71
C ILE A 95 19.17 14.03 -12.55
N ALA A 96 19.21 15.33 -12.82
CA ALA A 96 18.06 16.21 -12.77
C ALA A 96 17.52 16.46 -14.18
N TYR A 97 16.31 15.98 -14.43
CA TYR A 97 15.56 16.15 -15.66
C TYR A 97 14.66 17.37 -15.50
N THR A 98 14.80 18.38 -16.34
CA THR A 98 13.80 19.45 -16.47
C THR A 98 13.09 19.29 -17.80
N LEU A 99 11.79 19.03 -17.75
CA LEU A 99 10.93 18.82 -18.89
C LEU A 99 10.08 20.08 -19.09
N VAL A 100 9.91 20.49 -20.34
CA VAL A 100 9.03 21.60 -20.72
C VAL A 100 8.22 21.19 -21.93
N ASN A 101 6.89 21.27 -21.86
CA ASN A 101 6.06 21.09 -23.06
C ASN A 101 5.93 22.42 -23.82
N ASN A 102 6.79 22.63 -24.81
CA ASN A 102 6.76 23.79 -25.71
C ASN A 102 5.71 23.66 -26.83
N GLY A 103 4.96 22.54 -26.86
CA GLY A 103 3.85 22.34 -27.79
C GLY A 103 2.62 23.18 -27.45
N THR A 104 1.61 23.11 -28.32
CA THR A 104 0.33 23.82 -28.14
C THR A 104 -0.79 22.92 -27.61
N VAL A 105 -0.52 21.62 -27.43
CA VAL A 105 -1.47 20.63 -26.90
C VAL A 105 -0.83 19.82 -25.77
N PRO A 106 -1.63 19.24 -24.85
CA PRO A 106 -1.11 18.33 -23.85
C PRO A 106 -0.33 17.18 -24.51
N ALA A 107 0.85 16.89 -23.98
CA ALA A 107 1.76 15.90 -24.52
C ALA A 107 2.01 14.78 -23.50
N ARG A 108 2.03 13.54 -23.99
CA ARG A 108 2.26 12.36 -23.17
C ARG A 108 3.72 12.30 -22.70
N MET A 109 3.97 12.04 -21.43
CA MET A 109 5.33 11.86 -20.92
C MET A 109 5.92 10.51 -21.34
N GLY A 110 7.23 10.46 -21.57
CA GLY A 110 7.95 9.26 -21.99
C GLY A 110 8.45 8.42 -20.81
N ARG A 111 9.72 8.02 -20.89
CA ARG A 111 10.41 7.24 -19.87
C ARG A 111 11.84 7.71 -19.63
N PHE A 112 12.38 7.36 -18.47
CA PHE A 112 13.82 7.41 -18.15
C PHE A 112 14.34 5.98 -18.01
N THR A 113 15.44 5.66 -18.67
CA THR A 113 16.02 4.32 -18.66
C THR A 113 17.47 4.38 -18.18
N PHE A 114 17.81 3.56 -17.20
CA PHE A 114 19.12 3.52 -16.56
C PHE A 114 19.74 2.15 -16.77
N GLY A 115 20.81 2.14 -17.56
CA GLY A 115 21.51 0.95 -17.99
C GLY A 115 22.48 1.30 -19.12
N LYS A 116 23.43 0.44 -19.45
CA LYS A 116 23.46 -1.00 -19.15
C LYS A 116 24.19 -1.28 -17.83
N ILE A 117 23.51 -1.90 -16.86
CA ILE A 117 24.10 -2.31 -15.58
C ILE A 117 24.76 -3.69 -15.73
N ASP A 118 26.07 -3.77 -15.50
CA ASP A 118 26.89 -4.97 -15.69
C ASP A 118 27.19 -5.67 -14.35
N LEU A 119 26.20 -6.42 -13.85
CA LEU A 119 26.33 -7.23 -12.62
C LEU A 119 26.51 -8.72 -12.91
N GLY A 120 26.72 -9.10 -14.18
CA GLY A 120 26.70 -10.48 -14.64
C GLY A 120 25.29 -11.01 -14.93
N PRO A 121 25.18 -12.31 -15.28
CA PRO A 121 23.92 -12.92 -15.70
C PRO A 121 22.96 -13.16 -14.55
N ASN A 122 23.43 -13.21 -13.31
CA ASN A 122 22.62 -13.44 -12.13
C ASN A 122 22.69 -12.23 -11.22
N ILE A 123 21.53 -11.78 -10.76
CA ILE A 123 21.41 -10.76 -9.72
C ILE A 123 20.52 -11.25 -8.59
N SER A 124 20.68 -10.65 -7.42
CA SER A 124 19.64 -10.61 -6.40
C SER A 124 19.09 -9.19 -6.25
N TYR A 125 17.86 -9.08 -5.78
CA TYR A 125 17.23 -7.79 -5.50
C TYR A 125 16.19 -7.93 -4.37
N PRO A 126 16.07 -6.95 -3.47
CA PRO A 126 14.96 -6.90 -2.53
C PRO A 126 13.65 -6.55 -3.26
N ASN A 127 12.61 -7.37 -3.08
CA ASN A 127 11.29 -7.15 -3.67
C ASN A 127 10.42 -6.22 -2.80
N PHE A 128 10.27 -4.99 -3.25
CA PHE A 128 9.53 -3.94 -2.55
C PHE A 128 8.02 -3.90 -2.82
N VAL A 129 7.44 -4.92 -3.48
CA VAL A 129 5.97 -5.08 -3.58
C VAL A 129 5.35 -5.31 -2.20
N ARG A 130 6.07 -6.04 -1.34
CA ARG A 130 5.62 -6.39 0.02
C ARG A 130 6.64 -5.92 1.05
N ILE A 131 7.32 -6.87 1.69
CA ILE A 131 8.16 -6.64 2.87
C ILE A 131 9.66 -6.60 2.56
N GLY A 132 10.09 -6.69 1.29
CA GLY A 132 11.50 -6.66 0.92
C GLY A 132 12.18 -8.03 0.88
N GLU A 133 11.46 -9.11 0.56
CA GLU A 133 12.07 -10.43 0.35
C GLU A 133 13.09 -10.37 -0.79
N THR A 134 14.30 -10.88 -0.56
CA THR A 134 15.30 -10.99 -1.64
C THR A 134 14.87 -12.03 -2.65
N LYS A 135 14.74 -11.61 -3.91
CA LYS A 135 14.54 -12.47 -5.07
C LYS A 135 15.83 -12.55 -5.87
N THR A 136 15.95 -13.59 -6.69
CA THR A 136 17.02 -13.75 -7.67
C THR A 136 16.45 -13.67 -9.08
N ALA A 137 17.28 -13.23 -10.02
CA ALA A 137 16.94 -13.20 -11.43
C ALA A 137 18.14 -13.63 -12.27
N ASP A 138 17.88 -14.49 -13.26
CA ASP A 138 18.81 -14.85 -14.32
C ASP A 138 18.41 -14.10 -15.59
N ILE A 139 19.35 -13.34 -16.15
CA ILE A 139 19.14 -12.52 -17.33
C ILE A 139 18.52 -13.32 -18.49
N ASN A 140 18.84 -14.61 -18.62
CA ASN A 140 18.37 -15.47 -19.70
C ASN A 140 16.89 -15.83 -19.61
N ASN A 141 16.34 -15.89 -18.39
CA ASN A 141 14.99 -16.37 -18.14
C ASN A 141 14.10 -15.29 -17.51
N TYR A 142 14.66 -14.14 -17.12
CA TYR A 142 13.93 -13.09 -16.44
C TYR A 142 12.99 -12.35 -17.41
N ALA A 143 11.69 -12.53 -17.20
CA ALA A 143 10.68 -11.65 -17.75
C ALA A 143 10.80 -10.29 -17.05
N TYR A 144 10.65 -9.21 -17.82
CA TYR A 144 10.65 -7.87 -17.25
C TYR A 144 9.57 -7.77 -16.15
N GLN A 145 9.88 -7.09 -15.05
CA GLN A 145 8.93 -6.80 -14.00
C GLN A 145 8.64 -5.30 -14.01
N GLY A 146 7.37 -4.93 -14.09
CA GLY A 146 6.94 -3.53 -14.04
C GLY A 146 5.89 -3.33 -12.98
N LEU A 147 6.22 -2.56 -11.95
CA LEU A 147 5.34 -2.28 -10.81
C LEU A 147 4.88 -0.83 -10.86
N MET A 148 3.63 -0.57 -10.50
CA MET A 148 3.09 0.79 -10.50
C MET A 148 3.30 1.43 -9.13
N TYR A 149 4.00 2.54 -9.04
CA TYR A 149 3.97 3.39 -7.84
C TYR A 149 2.89 4.46 -8.04
N PRO A 150 1.97 4.64 -7.07
CA PRO A 150 2.02 4.20 -5.67
C PRO A 150 1.21 2.93 -5.35
N LEU A 151 0.81 2.15 -6.36
CA LEU A 151 -0.18 1.08 -6.20
C LEU A 151 0.39 -0.31 -5.81
N GLY A 152 1.52 -0.70 -6.39
CA GLY A 152 2.07 -2.06 -6.36
C GLY A 152 3.53 -2.13 -5.95
N VAL A 153 4.15 -1.02 -5.55
CA VAL A 153 5.48 -0.99 -4.95
C VAL A 153 5.51 0.05 -3.84
N TYR A 154 6.20 -0.25 -2.75
CA TYR A 154 6.23 0.61 -1.57
C TYR A 154 6.87 1.97 -1.82
N SER A 155 7.94 2.01 -2.63
CA SER A 155 8.68 3.22 -3.02
C SER A 155 9.14 3.11 -4.48
N PRO A 156 9.36 4.24 -5.19
CA PRO A 156 9.77 4.22 -6.59
C PRO A 156 11.29 4.05 -6.71
N ALA A 157 11.79 2.88 -6.29
CA ALA A 157 13.21 2.55 -6.28
C ALA A 157 13.46 1.07 -6.63
N TRP A 158 14.65 0.81 -7.16
CA TRP A 158 15.20 -0.53 -7.38
C TRP A 158 16.60 -0.63 -6.78
N VAL A 159 16.92 -1.83 -6.31
CA VAL A 159 18.26 -2.19 -5.84
C VAL A 159 18.63 -3.51 -6.49
N LEU A 160 19.76 -3.55 -7.20
CA LEU A 160 20.29 -4.75 -7.84
C LEU A 160 21.60 -5.11 -7.16
N GLN A 161 21.85 -6.41 -6.97
CA GLN A 161 23.03 -6.91 -6.25
C GLN A 161 23.67 -8.07 -7.00
N ASN A 162 24.99 -8.14 -6.94
CA ASN A 162 25.75 -9.37 -7.13
C ASN A 162 26.73 -9.55 -5.96
N GLU A 163 27.73 -10.42 -6.10
CA GLU A 163 28.72 -10.68 -5.05
C GLU A 163 29.63 -9.47 -4.74
N GLN A 164 29.78 -8.52 -5.68
CA GLN A 164 30.74 -7.42 -5.57
C GLN A 164 30.08 -6.05 -5.40
N TYR A 165 28.90 -5.83 -5.98
CA TYR A 165 28.26 -4.53 -6.03
C TYR A 165 26.80 -4.61 -5.59
N SER A 166 26.32 -3.51 -5.02
CA SER A 166 24.90 -3.17 -5.00
C SER A 166 24.68 -1.82 -5.67
N VAL A 167 23.71 -1.76 -6.57
CA VAL A 167 23.33 -0.58 -7.36
C VAL A 167 21.91 -0.19 -6.98
N GLY A 168 21.76 0.96 -6.32
CA GLY A 168 20.46 1.56 -6.03
C GLY A 168 20.12 2.67 -7.01
N ILE A 169 18.88 2.66 -7.48
CA ILE A 169 18.33 3.65 -8.42
C ILE A 169 16.97 4.08 -7.86
N SER A 170 16.80 5.38 -7.62
CA SER A 170 15.58 5.93 -7.02
C SER A 170 15.22 7.27 -7.65
N ILE A 171 13.93 7.51 -7.83
CA ILE A 171 13.42 8.79 -8.30
C ILE A 171 12.82 9.56 -7.11
N GLN A 172 13.28 10.79 -6.92
CA GLN A 172 12.58 11.74 -6.08
C GLN A 172 11.28 12.10 -6.80
N TYR A 173 10.13 11.71 -6.24
CA TYR A 173 8.86 11.79 -6.95
C TYR A 173 7.84 12.65 -6.20
N PRO A 174 7.55 13.88 -6.67
CA PRO A 174 6.61 14.79 -6.03
C PRO A 174 5.19 14.46 -6.49
N ILE A 175 4.72 13.26 -6.15
CA ILE A 175 3.49 12.68 -6.70
C ILE A 175 2.24 13.50 -6.36
N LEU A 176 2.24 14.18 -5.21
CA LEU A 176 1.13 15.02 -4.77
C LEU A 176 0.97 16.28 -5.64
N ASP A 177 2.07 16.77 -6.20
CA ASP A 177 2.10 17.95 -7.06
C ASP A 177 1.83 17.55 -8.52
N TYR A 178 2.50 16.50 -9.01
CA TYR A 178 2.45 16.14 -10.43
C TYR A 178 1.26 15.25 -10.80
N LYS A 179 0.64 14.58 -9.83
CA LYS A 179 -0.64 13.89 -9.97
C LYS A 179 -0.70 12.87 -11.12
N HIS A 180 0.33 12.04 -11.24
CA HIS A 180 0.31 10.87 -12.11
C HIS A 180 1.04 9.69 -11.46
N ASP A 181 0.85 8.49 -12.00
CA ASP A 181 1.54 7.28 -11.56
C ASP A 181 2.89 7.14 -12.30
N VAL A 182 3.77 6.29 -11.76
CA VAL A 182 5.03 5.90 -12.43
C VAL A 182 5.17 4.38 -12.41
N ARG A 183 5.50 3.78 -13.56
CA ARG A 183 5.94 2.38 -13.62
C ARG A 183 7.41 2.30 -13.34
N VAL A 184 7.77 1.49 -12.38
CA VAL A 184 9.13 1.25 -11.93
C VAL A 184 9.46 -0.16 -12.39
N MET A 185 10.34 -0.26 -13.38
CA MET A 185 10.60 -1.51 -14.09
C MET A 185 12.02 -2.00 -13.89
N LEU A 186 12.18 -3.31 -13.77
CA LEU A 186 13.44 -4.03 -13.88
C LEU A 186 13.37 -4.92 -15.12
N GLY A 187 14.39 -4.83 -15.97
CA GLY A 187 14.48 -5.64 -17.18
C GLY A 187 15.92 -5.98 -17.54
N SER A 188 16.06 -6.76 -18.61
CA SER A 188 17.35 -7.04 -19.24
C SER A 188 17.33 -6.66 -20.71
N THR A 189 18.47 -6.23 -21.24
CA THR A 189 18.60 -6.04 -22.69
C THR A 189 18.27 -7.35 -23.40
N SER A 190 17.53 -7.24 -24.52
CA SER A 190 17.16 -8.40 -25.32
C SER A 190 18.41 -9.16 -25.76
N ALA A 191 18.34 -10.49 -25.77
CA ALA A 191 19.41 -11.32 -26.34
C ALA A 191 19.64 -11.07 -27.84
N THR A 192 18.67 -10.46 -28.51
CA THR A 192 18.72 -10.06 -29.92
C THR A 192 18.96 -8.56 -30.11
N ALA A 193 19.13 -7.80 -29.03
CA ALA A 193 19.49 -6.39 -29.11
C ALA A 193 20.84 -6.27 -29.82
N ASP A 194 20.93 -5.33 -30.77
CA ASP A 194 22.17 -5.09 -31.50
C ASP A 194 23.31 -4.76 -30.51
N PRO A 195 24.35 -5.61 -30.39
CA PRO A 195 25.45 -5.36 -29.47
C PRO A 195 26.22 -4.09 -29.82
N ALA A 196 26.14 -3.59 -31.06
CA ALA A 196 26.73 -2.31 -31.44
C ALA A 196 25.99 -1.11 -30.84
N VAL A 197 24.69 -1.26 -30.56
CA VAL A 197 23.83 -0.21 -29.99
C VAL A 197 23.77 -0.30 -28.47
N TYR A 198 23.58 -1.50 -27.93
CA TYR A 198 23.31 -1.73 -26.51
C TYR A 198 24.48 -2.39 -25.76
N GLY A 199 25.58 -2.67 -26.46
CA GLY A 199 26.71 -3.41 -25.90
C GLY A 199 26.38 -4.87 -25.61
N ARG A 200 27.19 -5.51 -24.76
CA ARG A 200 26.87 -6.85 -24.23
C ARG A 200 25.55 -6.81 -23.45
N ARG A 201 24.89 -7.96 -23.31
CA ARG A 201 23.67 -8.09 -22.51
C ARG A 201 23.88 -7.63 -21.05
N GLY A 202 22.89 -6.96 -20.46
CA GLY A 202 22.92 -6.47 -19.07
C GLY A 202 21.56 -6.01 -18.57
N TRP A 203 21.52 -5.52 -17.34
CA TRP A 203 20.29 -5.12 -16.67
C TRP A 203 19.97 -3.65 -16.90
N PHE A 204 18.70 -3.29 -16.76
CA PHE A 204 18.28 -1.90 -16.75
C PHE A 204 17.12 -1.68 -15.78
N VAL A 205 17.02 -0.45 -15.29
CA VAL A 205 15.87 0.07 -14.55
C VAL A 205 15.19 1.14 -15.39
N GLU A 206 13.87 1.15 -15.44
CA GLU A 206 13.09 2.16 -16.19
C GLU A 206 12.04 2.80 -15.27
N PHE A 207 11.93 4.13 -15.35
CA PHE A 207 10.79 4.90 -14.83
C PHE A 207 9.94 5.35 -16.01
N ARG A 208 8.77 4.75 -16.18
CA ARG A 208 7.81 5.07 -17.26
C ARG A 208 6.67 5.89 -16.68
N PHE A 209 6.32 6.99 -17.34
CA PHE A 209 5.30 7.91 -16.81
C PHE A 209 3.94 7.74 -17.48
N SER A 210 3.84 7.01 -18.59
CA SER A 210 2.59 6.87 -19.33
C SER A 210 2.49 5.55 -20.10
N ASP A 211 1.33 5.32 -20.71
CA ASP A 211 1.11 4.20 -21.61
C ASP A 211 1.86 4.37 -22.93
N LEU A 212 2.95 3.61 -23.10
CA LEU A 212 3.76 3.59 -24.32
C LEU A 212 3.30 2.50 -25.33
N GLY A 213 2.10 1.95 -25.15
CA GLY A 213 1.55 0.88 -26.01
C GLY A 213 1.93 -0.54 -25.58
N GLU A 214 2.55 -0.69 -24.40
CA GLU A 214 2.99 -1.97 -23.85
C GLU A 214 2.54 -2.16 -22.40
N GLY A 215 2.08 -3.37 -22.09
CA GLY A 215 1.69 -3.78 -20.74
C GLY A 215 0.29 -3.33 -20.34
N ARG A 216 0.02 -3.31 -19.03
CA ARG A 216 -1.26 -2.87 -18.47
C ARG A 216 -1.41 -1.34 -18.62
N PRO A 217 -2.61 -0.77 -18.78
CA PRO A 217 -2.80 0.67 -18.78
C PRO A 217 -2.37 1.32 -17.45
N PHE A 218 -1.93 2.58 -17.49
CA PHE A 218 -1.76 3.39 -16.27
C PHE A 218 -3.14 3.80 -15.76
N PRO A 219 -3.42 3.67 -14.45
CA PRO A 219 -4.62 4.28 -13.87
C PRO A 219 -4.60 5.80 -14.08
N ASN A 220 -3.45 6.43 -13.82
CA ASN A 220 -3.27 7.87 -14.01
C ASN A 220 -1.99 8.14 -14.83
N PRO A 221 -2.05 8.12 -16.17
CA PRO A 221 -0.90 8.40 -17.03
C PRO A 221 -0.42 9.85 -16.92
N GLY A 222 0.89 10.04 -17.01
CA GLY A 222 1.54 11.34 -17.02
C GLY A 222 1.40 12.07 -18.36
N TYR A 223 0.73 13.22 -18.31
CA TYR A 223 0.67 14.20 -19.38
C TYR A 223 1.18 15.55 -18.88
N MET A 224 1.76 16.33 -19.79
CA MET A 224 2.18 17.71 -19.54
C MET A 224 1.32 18.66 -20.38
N ALA A 225 0.69 19.64 -19.75
CA ALA A 225 -0.03 20.71 -20.43
C ALA A 225 0.93 21.63 -21.22
N PRO A 226 0.46 22.38 -22.24
CA PRO A 226 1.25 23.39 -22.92
C PRO A 226 1.88 24.39 -21.94
N GLY A 227 3.17 24.65 -22.08
CA GLY A 227 3.95 25.53 -21.20
C GLY A 227 4.27 24.95 -19.81
N GLU A 228 3.74 23.77 -19.47
CA GLU A 228 4.04 23.14 -18.18
C GLU A 228 5.52 22.75 -18.09
N ARG A 229 6.10 22.99 -16.91
CA ARG A 229 7.46 22.59 -16.55
C ARG A 229 7.44 21.66 -15.35
N ARG A 230 8.14 20.53 -15.46
CA ARG A 230 8.35 19.57 -14.35
C ARG A 230 9.82 19.24 -14.20
N THR A 231 10.23 18.94 -12.98
CA THR A 231 11.59 18.50 -12.66
C THR A 231 11.54 17.14 -11.96
N TYR A 232 12.41 16.22 -12.37
CA TYR A 232 12.60 14.93 -11.70
C TYR A 232 14.07 14.75 -11.38
N VAL A 233 14.39 14.31 -10.17
CA VAL A 233 15.76 13.95 -9.78
C VAL A 233 15.84 12.45 -9.59
N VAL A 234 16.73 11.81 -10.33
CA VAL A 234 17.08 10.40 -10.15
C VAL A 234 18.46 10.28 -9.53
N SER A 235 18.55 9.54 -8.43
CA SER A 235 19.79 9.26 -7.74
C SER A 235 20.24 7.83 -8.02
N LEU A 236 21.48 7.68 -8.45
CA LEU A 236 22.15 6.41 -8.67
C LEU A 236 23.33 6.30 -7.71
N ARG A 237 23.41 5.19 -6.98
CA ARG A 237 24.45 4.94 -5.98
C ARG A 237 24.93 3.50 -6.05
N ILE A 238 26.23 3.31 -5.92
CA ILE A 238 26.88 2.01 -5.96
C ILE A 238 27.72 1.84 -4.70
N THR A 239 27.52 0.71 -4.01
CA THR A 239 28.42 0.25 -2.95
C THR A 239 29.14 -1.03 -3.38
N LYS A 240 30.38 -1.19 -2.95
CA LYS A 240 31.19 -2.41 -3.12
C LYS A 240 30.93 -3.46 -2.03
N ASN A 241 30.06 -3.15 -1.07
CA ASN A 241 29.60 -4.09 -0.06
C ASN A 241 28.12 -4.35 -0.31
N PRO A 242 27.74 -5.49 -0.91
CA PRO A 242 26.34 -5.80 -1.18
C PRO A 242 25.44 -5.79 0.06
N ALA A 243 25.97 -6.09 1.25
CA ALA A 243 25.21 -6.02 2.50
C ALA A 243 24.81 -4.59 2.89
N ASP A 244 25.53 -3.58 2.41
CA ASP A 244 25.27 -2.15 2.63
C ASP A 244 24.29 -1.54 1.61
N TRP A 245 23.55 -2.37 0.86
CA TRP A 245 22.69 -1.92 -0.22
C TRP A 245 21.73 -0.79 0.17
N ILE A 246 21.25 -0.75 1.42
CA ILE A 246 20.30 0.27 1.88
C ILE A 246 20.89 1.69 1.83
N ARG A 247 22.23 1.82 1.90
CA ARG A 247 22.93 3.10 1.76
C ARG A 247 22.72 3.73 0.38
N THR A 248 22.52 2.89 -0.65
CA THR A 248 22.28 3.37 -2.01
C THR A 248 20.98 4.17 -2.14
N LEU A 249 20.07 4.05 -1.17
CA LEU A 249 18.78 4.74 -1.14
C LEU A 249 18.74 5.96 -0.21
N VAL A 250 19.87 6.34 0.41
CA VAL A 250 19.94 7.53 1.29
C VAL A 250 19.44 8.82 0.62
N PRO A 251 19.75 9.11 -0.66
CA PRO A 251 19.20 10.29 -1.33
C PRO A 251 17.67 10.32 -1.34
N TYR A 252 17.02 9.18 -1.66
CA TYR A 252 15.56 9.09 -1.65
C TYR A 252 15.00 9.23 -0.24
N ARG A 253 15.59 8.60 0.78
CA ARG A 253 15.16 8.78 2.19
C ARG A 253 15.19 10.24 2.60
N ASN A 254 16.26 10.96 2.30
CA ASN A 254 16.42 12.35 2.69
C ASN A 254 15.37 13.24 1.99
N TYR A 255 15.17 13.06 0.69
CA TYR A 255 14.10 13.71 -0.06
C TYR A 255 12.71 13.38 0.50
N PHE A 256 12.43 12.10 0.71
CA PHE A 256 11.14 11.62 1.20
C PHE A 256 10.80 12.26 2.54
N ARG A 257 11.76 12.28 3.47
CA ARG A 257 11.54 12.85 4.81
C ARG A 257 11.47 14.37 4.80
N SER A 258 12.19 15.07 3.91
CA SER A 258 12.06 16.52 3.78
C SER A 258 10.73 16.93 3.17
N MET A 259 10.19 16.12 2.25
CA MET A 259 8.92 16.40 1.56
C MET A 259 7.69 15.94 2.36
N TYR A 260 7.70 14.71 2.89
CA TYR A 260 6.54 14.05 3.47
C TYR A 260 6.63 13.87 4.99
N GLY A 261 7.78 14.16 5.60
CA GLY A 261 8.02 13.96 7.02
C GLY A 261 8.23 12.49 7.40
N GLY A 262 8.10 12.21 8.70
CA GLY A 262 8.08 10.84 9.24
C GLY A 262 6.67 10.39 9.58
N VAL A 263 6.56 9.27 10.30
CA VAL A 263 5.29 8.82 10.85
C VAL A 263 4.71 9.87 11.78
N SER A 264 3.43 10.17 11.60
CA SER A 264 2.73 11.23 12.33
C SER A 264 1.70 10.69 13.31
N TYR A 265 1.53 9.36 13.38
CA TYR A 265 0.70 8.65 14.36
C TYR A 265 1.55 7.96 15.42
N ARG A 266 0.94 7.60 16.55
CA ARG A 266 1.59 6.84 17.61
C ARG A 266 1.50 5.33 17.34
N ARG A 267 2.65 4.68 17.20
CA ARG A 267 2.74 3.21 17.14
C ARG A 267 2.16 2.55 18.39
N ASP A 268 1.41 1.48 18.21
CA ASP A 268 0.98 0.55 19.26
C ASP A 268 1.46 -0.87 18.90
N PRO A 269 2.48 -1.40 19.59
CA PRO A 269 3.06 -2.69 19.26
C PRO A 269 2.25 -3.88 19.75
N ARG A 270 1.15 -3.66 20.49
CA ARG A 270 0.33 -4.73 21.04
C ARG A 270 -0.40 -5.50 19.94
N PRO A 271 -0.46 -6.84 19.99
CA PRO A 271 -1.16 -7.65 19.01
C PRO A 271 -2.65 -7.32 19.01
N ILE A 272 -3.28 -7.52 17.85
CA ILE A 272 -4.69 -7.20 17.64
C ILE A 272 -5.47 -8.51 17.58
N ARG A 273 -6.55 -8.59 18.35
CA ARG A 273 -7.54 -9.65 18.21
C ARG A 273 -8.43 -9.38 17.01
N PRO A 274 -8.46 -10.24 15.99
CA PRO A 274 -9.49 -10.14 15.00
C PRO A 274 -10.79 -10.78 15.46
N VAL A 275 -11.90 -10.10 15.22
CA VAL A 275 -13.24 -10.62 15.42
C VAL A 275 -14.06 -10.35 14.16
N LEU A 276 -14.45 -11.41 13.47
CA LEU A 276 -15.33 -11.33 12.31
C LEU A 276 -16.78 -11.44 12.76
N MET A 277 -17.53 -10.34 12.69
CA MET A 277 -18.93 -10.29 13.14
C MET A 277 -19.90 -10.86 12.11
N ALA A 278 -19.56 -10.82 10.82
CA ALA A 278 -20.40 -11.36 9.75
C ALA A 278 -19.56 -12.07 8.67
N LEU A 279 -20.18 -13.06 8.02
CA LEU A 279 -19.56 -13.95 7.03
C LEU A 279 -20.53 -14.22 5.88
N GLU A 280 -20.01 -14.22 4.64
CA GLU A 280 -20.84 -14.31 3.43
C GLU A 280 -21.72 -15.57 3.39
N HIS A 281 -21.16 -16.72 3.80
CA HIS A 281 -21.86 -18.00 3.76
C HIS A 281 -22.98 -18.11 4.82
N LEU A 282 -23.12 -17.12 5.69
CA LEU A 282 -24.14 -17.05 6.74
C LEU A 282 -25.36 -16.20 6.33
N ILE A 283 -25.26 -15.51 5.20
CA ILE A 283 -26.35 -14.72 4.63
C ILE A 283 -27.49 -15.65 4.19
N SER A 284 -28.67 -15.41 4.75
CA SER A 284 -29.89 -16.12 4.45
C SER A 284 -31.11 -15.22 4.69
N PRO A 285 -32.33 -15.58 4.26
CA PRO A 285 -33.53 -14.77 4.54
C PRO A 285 -33.75 -14.51 6.04
N ASN A 286 -33.35 -15.45 6.90
CA ASN A 286 -33.46 -15.28 8.35
C ASN A 286 -32.27 -14.54 8.95
N ASN A 287 -31.14 -14.40 8.26
CA ASN A 287 -29.93 -13.69 8.70
C ASN A 287 -29.37 -12.86 7.54
N PRO A 288 -30.07 -11.78 7.12
CA PRO A 288 -29.74 -11.07 5.89
C PRO A 288 -28.34 -10.45 5.95
N ASN A 289 -27.92 -9.93 7.10
CA ASN A 289 -26.60 -9.31 7.23
C ASN A 289 -25.45 -10.30 7.47
N GLY A 290 -25.73 -11.61 7.44
CA GLY A 290 -24.70 -12.66 7.56
C GLY A 290 -24.00 -12.73 8.91
N TRP A 291 -24.62 -12.26 10.00
CA TRP A 291 -24.04 -12.27 11.34
C TRP A 291 -23.58 -13.67 11.77
N ASN A 292 -22.40 -13.74 12.38
CA ASN A 292 -21.81 -14.94 12.95
C ASN A 292 -22.44 -15.27 14.33
N GLY A 293 -22.32 -16.52 14.78
CA GLY A 293 -22.77 -16.97 16.13
C GLY A 293 -24.26 -17.36 16.27
N PHE A 294 -25.10 -17.10 15.26
CA PHE A 294 -26.52 -17.45 15.01
C PHE A 294 -27.54 -17.56 16.14
N SER A 295 -27.28 -18.27 17.23
CA SER A 295 -28.33 -18.59 18.20
C SER A 295 -28.62 -17.44 19.18
N ARG A 296 -27.62 -16.64 19.57
CA ARG A 296 -27.75 -15.60 20.62
C ARG A 296 -26.85 -14.37 20.45
N GLU A 297 -26.16 -14.24 19.32
CA GLU A 297 -25.12 -13.22 19.12
C GLU A 297 -25.48 -12.22 18.01
N ARG A 298 -26.64 -12.38 17.37
CA ARG A 298 -27.11 -11.48 16.31
C ARG A 298 -27.44 -10.09 16.86
N PRO A 299 -26.72 -9.02 16.46
CA PRO A 299 -26.95 -7.70 17.01
C PRO A 299 -28.36 -7.15 16.73
N ASP A 300 -28.92 -7.50 15.58
CA ASP A 300 -30.27 -7.09 15.16
C ASP A 300 -31.41 -7.79 15.94
N LEU A 301 -31.10 -8.86 16.69
CA LEU A 301 -32.08 -9.57 17.52
C LEU A 301 -31.79 -9.48 19.02
N TYR A 302 -30.51 -9.40 19.39
CA TYR A 302 -30.02 -9.59 20.75
C TYR A 302 -29.12 -8.47 21.23
N SER A 303 -29.06 -7.33 20.50
CA SER A 303 -28.15 -6.21 20.78
C SER A 303 -26.66 -6.58 20.57
N PHE A 304 -25.79 -5.58 20.64
CA PHE A 304 -24.33 -5.76 20.60
C PHE A 304 -23.73 -6.34 21.89
N ARG A 305 -24.50 -6.46 22.98
CA ARG A 305 -23.99 -6.89 24.29
C ARG A 305 -23.17 -8.20 24.28
N PRO A 306 -23.59 -9.28 23.57
CA PRO A 306 -22.80 -10.51 23.53
C PRO A 306 -21.37 -10.30 22.97
N TRP A 307 -21.24 -9.46 21.95
CA TRP A 307 -19.94 -9.11 21.37
C TRP A 307 -19.12 -8.25 22.32
N VAL A 308 -19.74 -7.25 22.94
CA VAL A 308 -19.08 -6.38 23.92
C VAL A 308 -18.56 -7.19 25.12
N ASP A 309 -19.38 -8.08 25.69
CA ASP A 309 -18.98 -8.95 26.79
C ASP A 309 -17.87 -9.91 26.37
N ASN A 310 -17.90 -10.44 25.14
CA ASN A 310 -16.82 -11.26 24.60
C ASN A 310 -15.48 -10.50 24.47
N ILE A 311 -15.53 -9.20 24.14
CA ILE A 311 -14.34 -8.35 24.04
C ILE A 311 -13.80 -8.05 25.45
N LYS A 312 -14.64 -7.55 26.37
CA LYS A 312 -14.25 -7.19 27.73
C LYS A 312 -13.70 -8.38 28.52
N ASN A 313 -14.34 -9.53 28.40
CA ASN A 313 -14.00 -10.72 29.19
C ASN A 313 -12.81 -11.51 28.62
N ASN A 314 -12.23 -11.09 27.50
CA ASN A 314 -11.03 -11.73 26.97
C ASN A 314 -9.78 -11.20 27.71
N PRO A 315 -9.10 -11.99 28.54
CA PRO A 315 -7.94 -11.52 29.30
C PRO A 315 -6.67 -11.45 28.46
N ASN A 316 -6.68 -12.02 27.25
CA ASN A 316 -5.47 -12.14 26.45
C ASN A 316 -5.20 -10.88 25.65
N TYR A 317 -6.25 -10.29 25.06
CA TYR A 317 -6.11 -9.15 24.17
C TYR A 317 -6.53 -7.84 24.82
N GLU A 318 -5.65 -6.85 24.78
CA GLU A 318 -5.97 -5.45 25.12
C GLU A 318 -6.57 -4.70 23.92
N ARG A 319 -6.25 -5.13 22.70
CA ARG A 319 -6.68 -4.50 21.45
C ARG A 319 -7.47 -5.47 20.60
N THR A 320 -8.66 -5.07 20.20
CA THR A 320 -9.55 -5.87 19.34
C THR A 320 -9.94 -5.06 18.13
N MET A 321 -10.03 -5.68 16.96
CA MET A 321 -10.55 -5.08 15.73
C MET A 321 -11.73 -5.92 15.23
N LEU A 322 -12.86 -5.26 14.99
CA LEU A 322 -14.11 -5.87 14.53
C LEU A 322 -14.26 -5.71 13.02
N TRP A 323 -14.28 -6.83 12.30
CA TRP A 323 -14.59 -6.87 10.88
C TRP A 323 -16.10 -7.00 10.64
N ALA A 324 -16.59 -6.29 9.61
CA ALA A 324 -18.00 -6.22 9.23
C ALA A 324 -18.94 -5.84 10.39
N PRO A 325 -18.71 -4.71 11.08
CA PRO A 325 -19.42 -4.41 12.32
C PRO A 325 -20.89 -3.99 12.12
N THR A 326 -21.33 -3.74 10.87
CA THR A 326 -22.74 -3.57 10.46
C THR A 326 -23.26 -4.77 9.64
N GLY A 327 -22.44 -5.81 9.46
CA GLY A 327 -22.75 -6.99 8.66
C GLY A 327 -22.33 -6.84 7.19
N LEU A 328 -22.91 -7.68 6.32
CA LEU A 328 -22.59 -7.77 4.90
C LEU A 328 -23.81 -7.48 4.02
N TYR A 329 -23.54 -7.08 2.77
CA TYR A 329 -24.57 -6.99 1.73
C TYR A 329 -25.15 -8.37 1.42
N ASP A 330 -26.47 -8.48 1.41
CA ASP A 330 -27.17 -9.73 1.11
C ASP A 330 -27.34 -9.98 -0.39
N GLU A 331 -27.59 -8.91 -1.15
CA GLU A 331 -27.76 -8.91 -2.60
C GLU A 331 -26.44 -8.63 -3.35
N ARG A 332 -25.57 -7.78 -2.78
CA ARG A 332 -24.29 -7.36 -3.39
C ARG A 332 -23.07 -8.00 -2.72
N ARG A 333 -23.10 -9.32 -2.58
CA ARG A 333 -22.02 -10.09 -1.94
C ARG A 333 -20.66 -9.93 -2.62
N ASP A 334 -20.65 -9.56 -3.91
CA ASP A 334 -19.44 -9.24 -4.67
C ASP A 334 -18.68 -8.01 -4.13
N LEU A 335 -19.36 -7.12 -3.42
CA LEU A 335 -18.77 -5.90 -2.88
C LEU A 335 -18.12 -6.09 -1.51
N ASN A 336 -18.19 -7.29 -0.91
CA ASN A 336 -17.63 -7.61 0.41
C ASN A 336 -18.18 -6.69 1.53
N TYR A 337 -17.34 -5.89 2.19
CA TYR A 337 -17.72 -5.07 3.34
C TYR A 337 -18.42 -3.77 2.93
N PRO A 338 -19.48 -3.34 3.64
CA PRO A 338 -20.22 -2.12 3.31
C PRO A 338 -19.49 -0.80 3.57
N PHE A 339 -19.83 0.22 2.76
CA PHE A 339 -19.46 1.62 3.04
C PHE A 339 -20.16 2.15 4.30
N GLN A 340 -21.45 1.82 4.49
CA GLN A 340 -22.19 2.23 5.69
C GLN A 340 -21.87 1.32 6.88
N PHE A 341 -20.63 1.40 7.38
CA PHE A 341 -20.12 0.48 8.39
C PHE A 341 -20.62 0.77 9.82
N THR A 342 -21.21 1.95 10.08
CA THR A 342 -21.75 2.29 11.40
C THR A 342 -23.08 3.04 11.36
N SER A 343 -23.35 3.85 10.33
CA SER A 343 -24.52 4.73 10.34
C SER A 343 -25.86 3.97 10.40
N ARG A 344 -25.89 2.74 9.88
CA ARG A 344 -27.07 1.87 9.95
C ARG A 344 -27.39 1.35 11.33
N TRP A 345 -26.49 1.47 12.30
CA TRP A 345 -26.84 1.18 13.69
C TRP A 345 -27.97 2.08 14.18
N LEU A 346 -28.13 3.25 13.59
CA LEU A 346 -29.18 4.19 13.94
C LEU A 346 -30.54 3.84 13.32
N ASP A 347 -30.58 2.92 12.35
CA ASP A 347 -31.81 2.56 11.62
C ASP A 347 -32.68 1.54 12.40
N ASP A 348 -32.08 0.83 13.36
CA ASP A 348 -32.74 -0.23 14.13
C ASP A 348 -32.45 -0.09 15.64
N PRO A 349 -33.46 -0.11 16.53
CA PRO A 349 -33.24 0.06 17.97
C PRO A 349 -32.29 -0.98 18.61
N GLN A 350 -32.27 -2.22 18.11
CA GLN A 350 -31.35 -3.25 18.61
C GLN A 350 -29.93 -3.00 18.14
N LEU A 351 -29.74 -2.53 16.90
CA LEU A 351 -28.42 -2.15 16.41
C LEU A 351 -27.91 -0.88 17.11
N ALA A 352 -28.80 0.05 17.46
CA ALA A 352 -28.46 1.29 18.16
C ALA A 352 -27.82 1.01 19.54
N SER A 353 -28.01 -0.19 20.09
CA SER A 353 -27.33 -0.64 21.30
C SER A 353 -25.80 -0.63 21.17
N ALA A 354 -25.23 -0.58 19.96
CA ALA A 354 -23.80 -0.38 19.75
C ALA A 354 -23.29 0.86 20.50
N LEU A 355 -24.15 1.89 20.61
CA LEU A 355 -23.86 3.19 21.23
C LEU A 355 -24.28 3.26 22.70
N ASP A 356 -24.89 2.20 23.24
CA ASP A 356 -25.30 2.15 24.65
C ASP A 356 -24.09 2.30 25.56
N GLN A 357 -24.18 3.21 26.53
CA GLN A 357 -23.02 3.51 27.35
C GLN A 357 -22.60 2.32 28.20
N GLU A 358 -23.53 1.56 28.77
CA GLU A 358 -23.25 0.50 29.75
C GLU A 358 -22.96 -0.87 29.12
N ASN A 359 -23.77 -1.23 28.12
CA ASN A 359 -23.82 -2.55 27.49
C ASN A 359 -23.32 -2.52 26.03
N GLY A 360 -23.12 -1.34 25.46
CA GLY A 360 -22.59 -1.15 24.11
C GLY A 360 -21.07 -1.02 24.08
N PHE A 361 -20.55 -0.67 22.91
CA PHE A 361 -19.12 -0.53 22.65
C PHE A 361 -18.38 0.50 23.51
N PRO A 362 -18.98 1.64 23.94
CA PRO A 362 -18.32 2.58 24.85
C PRO A 362 -17.84 1.94 26.17
N SER A 363 -18.46 0.83 26.59
CA SER A 363 -18.05 0.10 27.79
C SER A 363 -16.71 -0.65 27.64
N VAL A 364 -16.25 -0.91 26.41
CA VAL A 364 -14.97 -1.58 26.13
C VAL A 364 -13.79 -0.74 26.62
N ALA A 365 -13.81 0.57 26.34
CA ALA A 365 -12.78 1.50 26.82
C ALA A 365 -12.75 1.58 28.36
N ARG A 366 -13.90 1.56 29.02
CA ARG A 366 -13.99 1.54 30.50
C ARG A 366 -13.46 0.24 31.11
N ALA A 367 -13.40 -0.84 30.33
CA ALA A 367 -12.74 -2.08 30.72
C ALA A 367 -11.21 -2.06 30.44
N GLY A 368 -10.64 -0.92 30.07
CA GLY A 368 -9.21 -0.76 29.80
C GLY A 368 -8.75 -1.36 28.47
N LYS A 369 -9.66 -1.55 27.51
CA LYS A 369 -9.37 -2.14 26.20
C LYS A 369 -9.56 -1.14 25.06
N THR A 370 -8.89 -1.36 23.94
CA THR A 370 -9.08 -0.61 22.71
C THR A 370 -9.98 -1.35 21.74
N LEU A 371 -10.80 -0.58 21.02
CA LEU A 371 -11.79 -1.08 20.07
C LEU A 371 -11.49 -0.54 18.67
N GLY A 372 -11.19 -1.44 17.77
CA GLY A 372 -11.09 -1.18 16.35
C GLY A 372 -12.36 -1.55 15.60
N LEU A 373 -12.71 -0.77 14.59
CA LEU A 373 -13.77 -1.09 13.63
C LEU A 373 -13.20 -1.10 12.20
N TRP A 374 -13.49 -2.15 11.44
CA TRP A 374 -13.08 -2.25 10.03
C TRP A 374 -14.14 -1.60 9.13
N TRP A 375 -13.78 -0.48 8.52
CA TRP A 375 -14.60 0.23 7.56
C TRP A 375 -14.43 -0.38 6.17
N GLY A 376 -15.46 -1.10 5.72
CA GLY A 376 -15.56 -1.60 4.36
C GLY A 376 -15.58 -0.48 3.33
N ARG A 377 -14.88 -0.66 2.21
CA ARG A 377 -15.00 0.25 1.07
C ARG A 377 -14.77 1.73 1.44
N ALA A 378 -13.81 2.03 2.31
CA ALA A 378 -13.66 3.34 2.95
C ALA A 378 -13.42 4.52 1.97
N VAL A 379 -13.13 4.21 0.70
CA VAL A 379 -12.95 5.20 -0.39
C VAL A 379 -13.81 4.86 -1.62
N GLN A 380 -14.92 4.15 -1.41
CA GLN A 380 -15.97 3.98 -2.40
C GLN A 380 -17.31 4.32 -1.76
N VAL A 381 -17.94 5.38 -2.24
CA VAL A 381 -19.17 5.93 -1.68
C VAL A 381 -20.37 5.15 -2.20
N SER A 382 -21.28 4.84 -1.29
CA SER A 382 -22.62 4.33 -1.60
C SER A 382 -23.66 5.07 -0.77
N ARG A 383 -24.80 5.40 -1.39
CA ARG A 383 -25.94 6.04 -0.73
C ARG A 383 -26.99 5.05 -0.20
N THR A 384 -26.84 3.77 -0.54
CA THR A 384 -27.81 2.71 -0.21
C THR A 384 -27.10 1.44 0.25
N TRP A 385 -27.78 0.58 1.01
CA TRP A 385 -27.19 -0.67 1.49
C TRP A 385 -26.87 -1.64 0.34
N ASN A 386 -27.76 -1.91 -0.61
CA ASN A 386 -27.42 -2.73 -1.77
C ASN A 386 -27.29 -1.84 -3.00
N PRO A 387 -26.16 -1.14 -3.19
CA PRO A 387 -26.01 -0.22 -4.31
C PRO A 387 -26.05 -0.96 -5.62
N THR A 388 -26.53 -0.30 -6.67
CA THR A 388 -26.36 -0.78 -8.06
C THR A 388 -24.94 -0.52 -8.57
N GLY A 389 -24.28 0.53 -8.08
CA GLY A 389 -22.89 0.87 -8.35
C GLY A 389 -22.26 1.67 -7.20
N MET A 390 -20.93 1.71 -7.18
CA MET A 390 -20.15 2.49 -6.20
C MET A 390 -19.51 3.66 -6.92
N GLU A 391 -19.47 4.82 -6.26
CA GLU A 391 -18.70 5.98 -6.73
C GLU A 391 -17.33 5.96 -6.05
N ASN A 392 -16.25 6.14 -6.80
CA ASN A 392 -14.94 6.31 -6.18
C ASN A 392 -14.93 7.62 -5.37
N PHE A 393 -14.30 7.58 -4.19
CA PHE A 393 -14.25 8.75 -3.33
C PHE A 393 -13.49 9.89 -4.01
N ASP A 394 -14.04 11.09 -3.87
CA ASP A 394 -13.44 12.31 -4.37
C ASP A 394 -13.30 13.24 -3.18
N PHE A 395 -12.05 13.50 -2.80
CA PHE A 395 -11.74 14.35 -1.67
C PHE A 395 -12.28 15.77 -1.84
N ASN A 396 -12.46 16.27 -3.07
CA ASN A 396 -12.98 17.61 -3.32
C ASN A 396 -14.52 17.66 -3.28
N ASN A 397 -15.19 16.52 -3.48
CA ASN A 397 -16.64 16.42 -3.38
C ASN A 397 -17.11 16.51 -1.92
N ARG A 398 -17.87 17.57 -1.60
CA ARG A 398 -18.38 17.82 -0.24
C ARG A 398 -19.33 16.72 0.24
N ASP A 399 -20.22 16.22 -0.62
CA ASP A 399 -21.19 15.17 -0.27
C ASP A 399 -20.47 13.88 0.13
N HIS A 400 -19.44 13.49 -0.63
CA HIS A 400 -18.61 12.32 -0.32
C HIS A 400 -17.98 12.44 1.08
N ARG A 401 -17.40 13.61 1.40
CA ARG A 401 -16.82 13.86 2.73
C ARG A 401 -17.87 13.82 3.83
N GLU A 402 -19.04 14.43 3.63
CA GLU A 402 -20.11 14.46 4.64
C GLU A 402 -20.65 13.05 4.92
N MET A 403 -20.84 12.23 3.90
CA MET A 403 -21.22 10.82 4.06
C MET A 403 -20.16 10.03 4.83
N ALA A 404 -18.88 10.20 4.47
CA ALA A 404 -17.78 9.53 5.14
C ALA A 404 -17.64 9.96 6.62
N PHE A 405 -17.82 11.26 6.90
CA PHE A 405 -17.83 11.76 8.27
C PHE A 405 -19.00 11.24 9.09
N ARG A 406 -20.18 11.03 8.50
CA ARG A 406 -21.30 10.43 9.22
C ARG A 406 -20.95 9.04 9.76
N GLU A 407 -20.26 8.22 8.98
CA GLU A 407 -19.82 6.90 9.43
C GLU A 407 -18.78 7.01 10.56
N MET A 408 -17.82 7.91 10.42
CA MET A 408 -16.79 8.12 11.43
C MET A 408 -17.33 8.73 12.73
N ASP A 409 -18.29 9.66 12.66
CA ASP A 409 -18.90 10.29 13.83
C ASP A 409 -19.61 9.22 14.70
N VAL A 410 -20.31 8.27 14.08
CA VAL A 410 -20.96 7.16 14.80
C VAL A 410 -19.92 6.16 15.33
N ALA A 411 -18.86 5.88 14.59
CA ALA A 411 -17.75 5.04 15.07
C ALA A 411 -17.07 5.61 16.32
N VAL A 412 -16.81 6.92 16.33
CA VAL A 412 -16.23 7.65 17.47
C VAL A 412 -17.21 7.64 18.65
N GLN A 413 -18.51 7.86 18.41
CA GLN A 413 -19.54 7.77 19.45
C GLN A 413 -19.60 6.38 20.08
N ALA A 414 -19.36 5.32 19.31
CA ALA A 414 -19.25 3.95 19.81
C ALA A 414 -17.98 3.68 20.63
N GLY A 415 -17.06 4.64 20.73
CA GLY A 415 -15.80 4.49 21.45
C GLY A 415 -14.72 3.75 20.66
N ALA A 416 -14.77 3.77 19.32
CA ALA A 416 -13.66 3.29 18.51
C ALA A 416 -12.38 4.07 18.84
N THR A 417 -11.26 3.37 18.85
CA THR A 417 -9.89 3.90 19.00
C THR A 417 -9.04 3.63 17.77
N ASP A 418 -9.44 2.64 16.97
CA ASP A 418 -8.77 2.24 15.75
C ASP A 418 -9.80 2.10 14.61
N ILE A 419 -9.43 2.46 13.39
CA ILE A 419 -10.24 2.25 12.19
C ILE A 419 -9.36 1.58 11.13
N GLY A 420 -9.76 0.38 10.73
CA GLY A 420 -9.22 -0.27 9.53
C GLY A 420 -9.94 0.27 8.29
N LEU A 421 -9.20 0.65 7.25
CA LEU A 421 -9.72 1.27 6.04
C LEU A 421 -9.57 0.28 4.88
N ASP A 422 -10.62 -0.49 4.61
CA ASP A 422 -10.67 -1.43 3.49
C ASP A 422 -10.67 -0.69 2.15
N THR A 423 -10.01 -1.27 1.16
CA THR A 423 -9.84 -0.74 -0.21
C THR A 423 -9.29 0.69 -0.29
N PHE A 424 -8.57 1.14 0.74
CA PHE A 424 -7.92 2.45 0.80
C PHE A 424 -6.64 2.46 -0.05
N THR A 425 -6.81 2.35 -1.36
CA THR A 425 -5.71 2.14 -2.31
C THR A 425 -5.77 3.07 -3.53
N PRO A 426 -4.61 3.48 -4.07
CA PRO A 426 -4.50 4.25 -5.32
C PRO A 426 -5.23 3.67 -6.53
N SER A 427 -5.59 2.38 -6.54
CA SER A 427 -6.39 1.79 -7.64
C SER A 427 -7.85 2.20 -7.62
N VAL A 428 -8.34 2.69 -6.48
CA VAL A 428 -9.72 3.12 -6.29
C VAL A 428 -9.82 4.63 -6.32
N SER A 429 -8.95 5.33 -5.58
CA SER A 429 -8.87 6.78 -5.58
C SER A 429 -7.41 7.19 -5.60
N PRO A 430 -7.00 8.16 -6.43
CA PRO A 430 -5.60 8.48 -6.60
C PRO A 430 -4.97 9.00 -5.29
N ILE A 431 -3.66 8.81 -5.16
CA ILE A 431 -2.92 9.13 -3.93
C ILE A 431 -3.06 10.61 -3.50
N TRP A 432 -3.16 11.54 -4.45
CA TRP A 432 -3.34 12.96 -4.17
C TRP A 432 -4.75 13.30 -3.65
N HIS A 433 -5.69 12.36 -3.69
CA HIS A 433 -6.96 12.45 -2.95
C HIS A 433 -6.86 11.72 -1.60
N LEU A 434 -6.25 10.53 -1.59
CA LEU A 434 -6.13 9.71 -0.38
C LEU A 434 -5.28 10.35 0.72
N TYR A 435 -4.15 10.97 0.37
CA TYR A 435 -3.23 11.58 1.32
C TYR A 435 -3.84 12.78 2.08
N PRO A 436 -4.42 13.82 1.42
CA PRO A 436 -5.10 14.87 2.15
C PRO A 436 -6.36 14.37 2.86
N TRP A 437 -7.03 13.33 2.34
CA TRP A 437 -8.19 12.74 3.01
C TRP A 437 -7.83 12.10 4.36
N ILE A 438 -6.81 11.25 4.42
CA ILE A 438 -6.39 10.62 5.68
C ILE A 438 -5.88 11.66 6.69
N ARG A 439 -5.25 12.74 6.22
CA ARG A 439 -4.88 13.88 7.08
C ARG A 439 -6.10 14.57 7.68
N MET A 440 -7.11 14.85 6.86
CA MET A 440 -8.36 15.46 7.32
C MET A 440 -9.09 14.57 8.34
N LEU A 441 -9.13 13.26 8.13
CA LEU A 441 -9.69 12.31 9.11
C LEU A 441 -8.95 12.40 10.45
N ARG A 442 -7.62 12.48 10.44
CA ARG A 442 -6.82 12.57 11.67
C ARG A 442 -6.93 13.91 12.37
N GLU A 443 -7.03 15.01 11.61
CA GLU A 443 -7.26 16.34 12.17
C GLU A 443 -8.64 16.42 12.84
N ARG A 444 -9.67 15.82 12.24
CA ARG A 444 -11.02 15.77 12.82
C ARG A 444 -11.15 14.77 13.97
N TYR A 445 -10.44 13.65 13.91
CA TYR A 445 -10.51 12.55 14.88
C TYR A 445 -9.13 12.22 15.47
N PRO A 446 -8.50 13.13 16.23
CA PRO A 446 -7.10 13.01 16.64
C PRO A 446 -6.81 11.85 17.60
N THR A 447 -7.84 11.30 18.25
CA THR A 447 -7.73 10.13 19.13
C THR A 447 -7.83 8.80 18.39
N ILE A 448 -8.17 8.82 17.10
CA ILE A 448 -8.35 7.61 16.29
C ILE A 448 -7.06 7.29 15.55
N LYS A 449 -6.65 6.03 15.66
CA LYS A 449 -5.62 5.45 14.80
C LYS A 449 -6.23 4.87 13.55
N PHE A 450 -5.61 5.11 12.42
CA PHE A 450 -6.03 4.53 11.14
C PHE A 450 -5.04 3.47 10.67
N CYS A 451 -5.56 2.48 9.94
CA CYS A 451 -4.76 1.49 9.22
C CYS A 451 -5.32 1.31 7.81
N THR A 452 -4.49 1.43 6.78
CA THR A 452 -4.92 1.26 5.38
C THR A 452 -4.77 -0.18 4.92
N GLU A 453 -5.75 -0.69 4.19
CA GLU A 453 -5.71 -1.96 3.45
C GLU A 453 -6.07 -1.73 1.98
N PRO A 454 -5.36 -2.37 1.02
CA PRO A 454 -4.18 -3.22 1.18
C PRO A 454 -2.94 -2.46 1.65
N LEU A 455 -1.80 -3.15 1.70
CA LEU A 455 -0.49 -2.58 1.94
C LEU A 455 -0.27 -1.34 1.04
N SER A 456 -0.14 -0.17 1.65
CA SER A 456 -0.03 1.10 0.95
C SER A 456 1.41 1.57 0.81
N CYS A 457 1.63 2.56 -0.05
CA CYS A 457 2.96 3.11 -0.32
C CYS A 457 3.54 3.88 0.88
N ASP A 458 4.85 4.15 0.81
CA ASP A 458 5.61 4.91 1.79
C ASP A 458 4.95 6.22 2.24
N ILE A 459 4.38 7.00 1.32
CA ILE A 459 3.72 8.27 1.61
C ILE A 459 2.48 8.08 2.50
N LEU A 460 1.59 7.12 2.22
CA LEU A 460 0.41 6.87 3.07
C LEU A 460 0.81 6.31 4.43
N HIS A 461 1.88 5.52 4.48
CA HIS A 461 2.42 4.96 5.71
C HIS A 461 2.99 6.02 6.68
N THR A 462 3.17 7.27 6.24
CA THR A 462 3.46 8.41 7.15
C THR A 462 2.24 8.84 7.96
N GLN A 463 1.02 8.58 7.45
CA GLN A 463 -0.23 9.09 8.01
C GLN A 463 -1.03 8.02 8.76
N ALA A 464 -0.91 6.76 8.36
CA ALA A 464 -1.64 5.65 8.96
C ALA A 464 -0.75 4.41 9.06
N ALA A 465 -1.13 3.48 9.94
CA ALA A 465 -0.60 2.12 9.90
C ALA A 465 -0.97 1.45 8.56
N VAL A 466 -0.32 0.33 8.24
CA VAL A 466 -0.62 -0.41 7.00
C VAL A 466 -0.88 -1.88 7.30
N PHE A 467 -1.80 -2.48 6.55
CA PHE A 467 -2.16 -3.89 6.69
C PHE A 467 -1.40 -4.74 5.68
N ALA A 468 -0.65 -5.73 6.18
CA ALA A 468 0.11 -6.67 5.37
C ALA A 468 -0.43 -8.09 5.55
N PHE A 469 -0.62 -8.79 4.42
CA PHE A 469 -1.02 -10.18 4.41
C PHE A 469 0.17 -11.11 4.60
N GLY A 470 0.08 -11.93 5.63
CA GLY A 470 1.02 -13.00 6.00
C GLY A 470 0.72 -14.35 5.37
N TRP A 471 -0.36 -14.44 4.61
CA TRP A 471 -0.79 -15.64 3.91
C TRP A 471 -0.99 -15.36 2.43
N SER A 472 -0.77 -16.37 1.59
CA SER A 472 -1.17 -16.38 0.18
C SER A 472 -1.91 -17.69 -0.14
N LEU A 473 -2.76 -17.66 -1.18
CA LEU A 473 -3.32 -18.86 -1.77
C LEU A 473 -2.25 -19.73 -2.45
N ASP A 474 -1.13 -19.11 -2.81
CA ASP A 474 0.01 -19.75 -3.47
C ASP A 474 1.04 -20.33 -2.48
N MET A 475 0.75 -20.27 -1.17
CA MET A 475 1.63 -20.90 -0.19
C MET A 475 1.77 -22.40 -0.45
N PRO A 476 2.96 -22.98 -0.20
CA PRO A 476 3.20 -24.41 -0.39
C PRO A 476 2.13 -25.26 0.29
N ARG A 477 1.43 -26.06 -0.50
CA ARG A 477 0.35 -26.96 -0.02
C ARG A 477 0.88 -28.20 0.68
N ASP A 478 2.19 -28.41 0.63
CA ASP A 478 2.90 -29.57 1.15
C ASP A 478 3.05 -29.56 2.68
N GLY A 479 2.62 -28.50 3.35
CA GLY A 479 2.70 -28.41 4.81
C GLY A 479 4.13 -28.21 5.31
N GLY A 480 5.04 -27.70 4.48
CA GLY A 480 6.40 -27.34 4.89
C GLY A 480 6.42 -26.31 6.03
N PRO A 481 7.51 -26.21 6.82
CA PRO A 481 7.56 -25.40 8.05
C PRO A 481 7.43 -23.88 7.84
N ASN A 482 7.44 -23.40 6.59
CA ASN A 482 7.48 -21.97 6.26
C ASN A 482 6.10 -21.46 5.80
N TRP A 483 5.10 -21.54 6.67
CA TRP A 483 3.75 -21.02 6.40
C TRP A 483 3.66 -19.50 6.50
N ASN A 484 4.73 -18.83 6.93
CA ASN A 484 4.73 -17.42 7.24
C ASN A 484 5.48 -16.65 6.16
N THR A 485 4.81 -15.70 5.49
CA THR A 485 5.47 -14.84 4.49
C THR A 485 6.31 -13.73 5.12
N PHE A 486 6.18 -13.48 6.42
CA PHE A 486 6.99 -12.49 7.17
C PHE A 486 8.35 -13.05 7.57
N THR A 487 9.21 -13.30 6.58
CA THR A 487 10.56 -13.83 6.80
C THR A 487 11.58 -12.74 7.17
N ASN A 488 11.29 -11.49 6.78
CA ASN A 488 12.17 -10.35 6.93
C ASN A 488 11.46 -9.16 7.60
N PRO A 489 12.21 -8.26 8.27
CA PRO A 489 11.71 -6.94 8.60
C PRO A 489 11.25 -6.18 7.37
N TYR A 490 10.39 -5.18 7.56
CA TYR A 490 9.96 -4.33 6.46
C TYR A 490 11.02 -3.25 6.14
N TYR A 491 12.13 -3.67 5.51
CA TYR A 491 13.35 -2.86 5.38
C TYR A 491 13.13 -1.41 4.90
N LEU A 492 12.31 -1.19 3.87
CA LEU A 492 12.04 0.17 3.39
C LEU A 492 11.16 0.97 4.34
N ALA A 493 10.21 0.35 5.02
CA ALA A 493 9.41 1.04 6.03
C ALA A 493 10.27 1.42 7.24
N ASP A 494 11.12 0.51 7.72
CA ASP A 494 12.10 0.78 8.76
C ASP A 494 13.05 1.95 8.39
N PHE A 495 13.49 1.98 7.13
CA PHE A 495 14.42 2.98 6.62
C PHE A 495 13.80 4.35 6.38
N LEU A 496 12.62 4.40 5.75
CA LEU A 496 11.95 5.65 5.38
C LEU A 496 11.12 6.20 6.55
N ASN A 497 10.38 5.33 7.23
CA ASN A 497 9.36 5.62 8.24
C ASN A 497 9.67 4.93 9.59
N PRO A 498 10.81 5.18 10.26
CA PRO A 498 11.08 4.60 11.57
C PRO A 498 9.97 4.98 12.55
N GLY A 499 9.55 4.03 13.39
CA GLY A 499 8.37 4.18 14.24
C GLY A 499 7.07 3.75 13.57
N HIS A 500 7.10 3.23 12.34
CA HIS A 500 5.89 2.75 11.66
C HIS A 500 5.18 1.62 12.38
N GLU A 501 3.89 1.49 12.08
CA GLU A 501 3.06 0.37 12.51
C GLU A 501 2.56 -0.39 11.29
N THR A 502 2.93 -1.66 11.19
CA THR A 502 2.44 -2.54 10.13
C THR A 502 1.78 -3.74 10.74
N TRP A 503 0.52 -3.97 10.39
CA TRP A 503 -0.27 -5.09 10.91
C TRP A 503 0.03 -6.32 10.08
N GLY A 504 0.76 -7.28 10.64
CA GLY A 504 1.07 -8.55 10.02
C GLY A 504 -0.03 -9.56 10.29
N ALA A 505 -1.01 -9.62 9.38
CA ALA A 505 -2.14 -10.51 9.55
C ALA A 505 -1.81 -11.90 9.02
N MET A 506 -2.08 -12.94 9.81
CA MET A 506 -1.81 -14.33 9.47
C MET A 506 -3.07 -15.17 9.63
N SER A 507 -3.22 -16.15 8.73
CA SER A 507 -4.34 -17.08 8.74
C SER A 507 -3.92 -18.47 8.25
N TYR A 508 -4.44 -19.49 8.92
CA TYR A 508 -4.33 -20.90 8.58
C TYR A 508 -5.60 -21.47 7.94
N HIS A 509 -6.58 -20.65 7.55
CA HIS A 509 -7.83 -21.15 6.97
C HIS A 509 -7.60 -22.04 5.73
N VAL A 510 -6.62 -21.68 4.87
CA VAL A 510 -6.21 -22.50 3.71
C VAL A 510 -5.70 -23.86 4.16
N HIS A 511 -4.75 -23.89 5.10
CA HIS A 511 -4.18 -25.11 5.67
C HIS A 511 -5.25 -26.00 6.30
N ARG A 512 -6.16 -25.43 7.10
CA ARG A 512 -7.28 -26.16 7.70
C ARG A 512 -8.24 -26.70 6.64
N GLY A 513 -8.46 -25.96 5.57
CA GLY A 513 -9.23 -26.40 4.41
C GLY A 513 -8.64 -27.62 3.71
N LEU A 514 -7.32 -27.81 3.81
CA LEU A 514 -6.59 -28.99 3.35
C LEU A 514 -6.54 -30.12 4.40
N GLY A 515 -7.22 -29.96 5.54
CA GLY A 515 -7.20 -30.93 6.64
C GLY A 515 -5.95 -30.84 7.53
N ILE A 516 -5.10 -29.83 7.34
CA ILE A 516 -3.91 -29.63 8.17
C ILE A 516 -4.33 -29.10 9.54
N VAL A 517 -3.96 -29.82 10.59
CA VAL A 517 -4.13 -29.39 11.98
C VAL A 517 -2.95 -28.52 12.36
N ILE A 518 -3.23 -27.32 12.84
CA ILE A 518 -2.20 -26.36 13.28
C ILE A 518 -1.99 -26.53 14.78
N PRO A 519 -0.83 -27.02 15.23
CA PRO A 519 -0.56 -27.10 16.67
C PRO A 519 -0.57 -25.70 17.29
N PRO A 520 -1.11 -25.53 18.52
CA PRO A 520 -1.05 -24.25 19.21
C PRO A 520 0.37 -23.68 19.33
N THR A 521 1.37 -24.55 19.49
CA THR A 521 2.80 -24.18 19.52
C THR A 521 3.31 -23.63 18.19
N GLN A 522 2.77 -24.07 17.05
CA GLN A 522 3.08 -23.48 15.75
C GLN A 522 2.51 -22.06 15.66
N GLY A 523 1.23 -21.89 16.00
CA GLY A 523 0.59 -20.58 16.05
C GLY A 523 1.35 -19.59 16.93
N GLN A 524 1.81 -20.06 18.08
CA GLN A 524 2.65 -19.28 18.99
C GLN A 524 3.97 -18.83 18.35
N ARG A 525 4.72 -19.76 17.74
CA ARG A 525 5.99 -19.46 17.06
C ARG A 525 5.81 -18.47 15.92
N ASP A 526 4.72 -18.58 15.16
CA ASP A 526 4.45 -17.65 14.07
C ASP A 526 4.12 -16.25 14.58
N ILE A 527 3.39 -16.11 15.70
CA ILE A 527 3.16 -14.80 16.34
C ILE A 527 4.48 -14.17 16.80
N GLU A 528 5.34 -14.95 17.47
CA GLU A 528 6.67 -14.50 17.91
C GLU A 528 7.53 -14.07 16.72
N LEU A 529 7.52 -14.86 15.65
CA LEU A 529 8.25 -14.56 14.43
C LEU A 529 7.76 -13.25 13.81
N ILE A 530 6.45 -13.09 13.60
CA ILE A 530 5.84 -11.86 13.06
C ILE A 530 6.24 -10.64 13.89
N ALA A 531 6.08 -10.74 15.21
CA ALA A 531 6.44 -9.67 16.13
C ALA A 531 7.94 -9.34 16.09
N SER A 532 8.82 -10.34 16.02
CA SER A 532 10.27 -10.14 15.94
C SER A 532 10.72 -9.42 14.67
N LYS A 533 9.93 -9.50 13.59
CA LYS A 533 10.16 -8.76 12.34
C LYS A 533 9.56 -7.35 12.34
N GLY A 534 9.00 -6.91 13.47
CA GLY A 534 8.47 -5.56 13.67
C GLY A 534 6.99 -5.36 13.30
N PHE A 535 6.30 -6.43 12.90
CA PHE A 535 4.89 -6.41 12.56
C PHE A 535 4.02 -6.61 13.80
N VAL A 536 2.91 -5.87 13.89
CA VAL A 536 1.86 -6.10 14.88
C VAL A 536 1.08 -7.34 14.51
N PRO A 537 1.14 -8.44 15.29
CA PRO A 537 0.49 -9.69 14.89
C PRO A 537 -1.03 -9.58 14.93
N ILE A 538 -1.67 -10.08 13.87
CA ILE A 538 -3.13 -10.32 13.82
C ILE A 538 -3.38 -11.77 13.42
N MET A 539 -3.91 -12.59 14.33
CA MET A 539 -4.14 -14.02 14.07
C MET A 539 -5.61 -14.30 13.82
N MET A 540 -6.01 -14.46 12.56
CA MET A 540 -7.42 -14.61 12.15
C MET A 540 -8.08 -15.92 12.66
N ASP A 541 -7.27 -16.90 13.05
CA ASP A 541 -7.71 -18.29 13.25
C ASP A 541 -7.90 -18.73 14.71
N GLY A 542 -8.05 -17.77 15.63
CA GLY A 542 -8.35 -18.05 17.04
C GLY A 542 -7.21 -18.77 17.76
N VAL A 543 -5.96 -18.59 17.30
CA VAL A 543 -4.78 -19.00 18.06
C VAL A 543 -4.80 -18.27 19.39
N ALA A 544 -4.65 -18.99 20.50
CA ALA A 544 -4.56 -18.36 21.81
C ALA A 544 -3.41 -17.35 21.80
N GLN A 545 -3.69 -16.09 22.20
CA GLN A 545 -2.64 -15.10 22.21
C GLN A 545 -1.60 -15.45 23.27
N PRO A 546 -0.32 -15.27 22.93
CA PRO A 546 0.72 -15.17 23.93
C PRO A 546 0.68 -13.86 24.69
N GLN A 547 0.74 -14.02 26.00
CA GLN A 547 1.00 -12.93 26.92
C GLN A 547 2.38 -12.32 26.63
N ASN A 548 2.47 -10.99 26.69
CA ASN A 548 3.73 -10.24 26.60
C ASN A 548 4.47 -10.26 25.25
N ILE A 549 3.77 -10.45 24.13
CA ILE A 549 4.35 -10.23 22.80
C ILE A 549 4.04 -8.83 22.31
N PHE A 550 5.09 -8.13 21.89
CA PHE A 550 5.02 -6.80 21.30
C PHE A 550 5.82 -6.80 20.01
N ALA A 551 5.31 -6.13 18.99
CA ALA A 551 6.04 -5.94 17.75
C ALA A 551 7.35 -5.18 18.01
N ALA A 552 8.48 -5.76 17.59
CA ALA A 552 9.81 -5.20 17.77
C ALA A 552 9.94 -3.84 17.05
N GLU A 553 10.87 -3.01 17.51
CA GLU A 553 11.30 -1.81 16.79
C GLU A 553 12.33 -2.22 15.74
N SER A 554 11.88 -2.89 14.68
CA SER A 554 12.75 -3.54 13.68
C SER A 554 13.79 -2.59 13.08
N TRP A 555 13.46 -1.30 12.91
CA TRP A 555 14.38 -0.27 12.41
C TRP A 555 15.64 -0.09 13.25
N THR A 556 15.63 -0.47 14.53
CA THR A 556 16.82 -0.44 15.38
C THR A 556 17.84 -1.53 15.01
N GLN A 557 17.43 -2.54 14.26
CA GLN A 557 18.23 -3.71 13.89
C GLN A 557 18.44 -3.81 12.37
N SER A 558 17.44 -3.42 11.57
CA SER A 558 17.45 -3.55 10.11
C SER A 558 18.11 -2.38 9.39
N VAL A 559 18.25 -1.22 10.07
CA VAL A 559 18.90 -0.02 9.53
C VAL A 559 20.26 0.17 10.20
N PRO A 560 21.36 0.38 9.46
CA PRO A 560 22.66 0.69 10.06
C PRO A 560 22.61 1.87 11.02
N LEU A 561 23.30 1.79 12.17
CA LEU A 561 23.19 2.76 13.27
C LEU A 561 23.48 4.21 12.85
N ASP A 562 24.41 4.43 11.94
CA ASP A 562 24.73 5.75 11.41
C ASP A 562 23.62 6.30 10.49
N LEU A 563 22.84 5.42 9.86
CA LEU A 563 21.63 5.78 9.13
C LEU A 563 20.42 5.93 10.05
N GLN A 564 20.53 5.47 11.31
CA GLN A 564 19.52 5.68 12.35
C GLN A 564 19.57 7.09 12.97
N ARG A 565 20.54 7.94 12.64
CA ARG A 565 20.69 9.28 13.23
C ARG A 565 20.75 10.34 12.12
N GLY A 566 20.04 11.46 12.29
CA GLY A 566 20.03 12.56 11.32
C GLY A 566 18.88 13.54 11.56
N ALA A 567 19.03 14.79 11.09
CA ALA A 567 18.01 15.84 11.22
C ALA A 567 16.65 15.32 10.75
N GLY A 568 15.65 15.35 11.64
CA GLY A 568 14.30 14.84 11.35
C GLY A 568 14.05 13.38 11.74
N TRP A 569 14.99 12.68 12.40
CA TRP A 569 14.66 11.50 13.21
C TRP A 569 13.81 11.94 14.40
N ASN A 570 12.51 12.11 14.14
CA ASN A 570 11.41 12.26 15.09
C ASN A 570 11.81 12.80 16.48
N THR A 571 12.22 14.06 16.59
CA THR A 571 12.31 14.75 17.89
C THR A 571 10.91 14.92 18.53
N ASN A 572 9.84 14.66 17.78
CA ASN A 572 8.47 14.57 18.27
C ASN A 572 8.06 13.16 18.74
N PHE A 573 8.97 12.19 18.75
CA PHE A 573 8.77 11.04 19.65
C PHE A 573 8.84 11.61 21.07
N THR A 574 7.68 11.79 21.71
CA THR A 574 7.66 11.77 23.18
C THR A 574 8.41 10.50 23.57
N PRO A 575 9.57 10.61 24.22
CA PRO A 575 10.52 9.53 24.26
C PRO A 575 10.13 8.59 25.36
N ASN A 576 9.02 7.89 25.20
CA ASN A 576 8.67 6.75 26.01
C ASN A 576 9.30 5.54 25.35
N MET A 577 10.63 5.44 25.45
CA MET A 577 11.37 4.29 24.98
C MET A 577 11.02 3.11 25.88
N VAL A 578 10.59 2.01 25.27
CA VAL A 578 10.43 0.76 25.99
C VAL A 578 11.80 0.08 26.03
N VAL A 579 12.54 0.30 27.11
CA VAL A 579 13.84 -0.35 27.33
C VAL A 579 13.68 -1.56 28.22
N ARG A 580 14.46 -2.60 27.94
CA ARG A 580 14.56 -3.75 28.84
C ARG A 580 15.45 -3.35 30.02
N GLY A 581 14.86 -3.23 31.19
CA GLY A 581 15.58 -2.98 32.44
C GLY A 581 16.56 -4.10 32.76
N SER A 582 17.47 -3.84 33.71
CA SER A 582 18.45 -4.82 34.18
C SER A 582 17.84 -6.09 34.77
N ASP A 583 16.55 -6.05 35.13
CA ASP A 583 15.77 -7.18 35.61
C ASP A 583 15.06 -7.97 34.48
N GLY A 584 15.31 -7.62 33.22
CA GLY A 584 14.71 -8.25 32.06
C GLY A 584 13.28 -7.80 31.75
N LYS A 585 12.68 -6.91 32.55
CA LYS A 585 11.34 -6.37 32.32
C LYS A 585 11.40 -5.17 31.38
N MET A 586 10.34 -4.99 30.58
CA MET A 586 10.20 -3.83 29.72
C MET A 586 9.71 -2.65 30.57
N VAL A 587 10.47 -1.56 30.60
CA VAL A 587 10.15 -0.32 31.31
C VAL A 587 9.98 0.78 30.28
N ILE A 588 8.92 1.57 30.41
CA ILE A 588 8.75 2.81 29.65
C ILE A 588 9.58 3.88 30.35
N VAL A 589 10.66 4.30 29.72
CA VAL A 589 11.52 5.38 30.24
C VAL A 589 11.18 6.64 29.47
N ALA A 590 10.85 7.72 30.18
CA ALA A 590 10.73 9.05 29.59
C ALA A 590 12.13 9.52 29.19
N GLY A 591 12.31 10.04 27.98
CA GLY A 591 13.64 10.34 27.44
C GLY A 591 14.36 11.50 28.09
N SER A 592 13.77 12.16 29.09
CA SER A 592 14.51 12.99 30.05
C SER A 592 15.46 12.17 30.93
N ASP A 593 15.24 10.86 31.06
CA ASP A 593 15.89 10.00 32.06
C ASP A 593 16.96 9.08 31.43
N VAL A 594 17.29 9.27 30.15
CA VAL A 594 18.38 8.55 29.49
C VAL A 594 19.71 9.24 29.85
N PRO A 595 20.66 8.56 30.52
CA PRO A 595 21.95 9.16 30.82
C PRO A 595 22.68 9.51 29.52
N VAL A 596 22.89 10.80 29.27
CA VAL A 596 23.73 11.28 28.18
C VAL A 596 25.15 10.76 28.41
N ARG A 597 25.71 10.02 27.45
CA ARG A 597 27.11 9.60 27.51
C ARG A 597 27.99 10.86 27.49
N PRO A 598 28.95 11.01 28.42
CA PRO A 598 29.92 12.09 28.36
C PRO A 598 30.72 11.99 27.06
N GLY A 599 30.47 12.89 26.09
CA GLY A 599 31.15 12.92 24.79
C GLY A 599 30.34 13.52 23.63
N ASP A 600 29.01 13.61 23.74
CA ASP A 600 28.13 13.94 22.60
C ASP A 600 27.63 15.41 22.54
N LEU A 601 28.37 16.38 23.10
CA LEU A 601 28.02 17.80 22.97
C LEU A 601 29.03 18.52 22.06
N SER A 602 28.64 18.73 20.79
CA SER A 602 29.14 19.85 19.99
C SER A 602 28.03 20.90 19.87
N GLU A 603 28.37 22.15 20.22
CA GLU A 603 27.42 23.27 20.20
C GLU A 603 26.95 23.59 18.77
N PRO A 604 25.65 23.84 18.55
CA PRO A 604 25.14 24.33 17.27
C PRO A 604 25.46 25.83 17.11
N GLY A 605 26.17 26.18 16.04
CA GLY A 605 26.45 27.56 15.66
C GLY A 605 25.20 28.32 15.20
N GLU A 606 25.10 29.59 15.61
CA GLU A 606 24.03 30.52 15.24
C GLU A 606 23.99 30.76 13.72
N LEU A 607 22.79 30.67 13.13
CA LEU A 607 22.51 31.09 11.76
C LEU A 607 21.94 32.53 11.75
N PRO A 608 22.35 33.39 10.80
CA PRO A 608 21.88 34.78 10.72
C PRO A 608 20.48 34.88 10.11
N SER A 609 19.71 35.85 10.61
CA SER A 609 18.37 36.21 10.11
C SER A 609 18.44 37.02 8.82
N PRO A 610 17.63 36.73 7.78
CA PRO A 610 17.56 37.57 6.59
C PRO A 610 16.51 38.68 6.75
N THR A 611 16.94 39.94 6.56
CA THR A 611 16.08 41.10 6.27
C THR A 611 15.73 41.13 4.79
N VAL A 612 14.47 41.45 4.46
CA VAL A 612 13.98 41.63 3.08
C VAL A 612 13.31 43.00 2.98
N ASP A 613 13.93 43.90 2.23
CA ASP A 613 13.33 45.13 1.69
C ASP A 613 13.27 44.99 0.16
N GLY A 614 12.11 45.25 -0.44
CA GLY A 614 11.98 45.29 -1.90
C GLY A 614 10.54 45.40 -2.39
N ALA A 615 10.18 46.58 -2.90
CA ALA A 615 8.88 46.94 -3.45
C ALA A 615 8.54 46.21 -4.77
N VAL A 616 7.25 45.91 -4.95
CA VAL A 616 6.66 45.29 -6.16
C VAL A 616 5.92 46.35 -7.00
N PRO A 617 6.12 46.43 -8.32
CA PRO A 617 5.25 47.19 -9.23
C PRO A 617 4.04 46.35 -9.68
N THR A 618 2.88 47.00 -9.73
CA THR A 618 1.59 46.48 -10.21
C THR A 618 1.45 46.61 -11.73
N ASP A 619 0.79 45.61 -12.35
CA ASP A 619 -0.21 45.73 -13.43
C ASP A 619 -0.07 44.67 -14.54
N ALA A 620 -1.03 43.73 -14.61
CA ALA A 620 -1.53 43.10 -15.85
C ALA A 620 -2.75 42.18 -15.58
N PRO A 621 -3.66 41.98 -16.56
CA PRO A 621 -5.06 41.62 -16.32
C PRO A 621 -5.36 40.12 -16.31
N VAL A 622 -6.47 39.79 -15.64
CA VAL A 622 -7.05 38.45 -15.45
C VAL A 622 -7.64 37.90 -16.77
N ALA A 623 -7.23 36.70 -17.16
CA ALA A 623 -7.85 35.92 -18.23
C ALA A 623 -8.69 34.75 -17.66
N ALA A 624 -9.76 34.47 -18.37
CA ALA A 624 -10.93 33.72 -17.94
C ALA A 624 -10.75 32.19 -17.86
N ASP A 625 -11.62 31.62 -17.02
CA ASP A 625 -12.01 30.23 -16.83
C ASP A 625 -11.94 29.36 -18.10
N ALA A 626 -11.19 28.27 -18.03
CA ALA A 626 -11.25 27.17 -18.99
C ALA A 626 -11.69 25.92 -18.23
N GLY A 627 -12.93 25.49 -18.50
CA GLY A 627 -13.56 24.32 -17.89
C GLY A 627 -12.88 23.01 -18.26
N ASP A 628 -12.82 22.11 -17.28
CA ASP A 628 -12.36 20.73 -17.44
C ASP A 628 -13.35 19.91 -18.29
N PRO A 629 -12.86 19.03 -19.18
CA PRO A 629 -13.71 18.08 -19.86
C PRO A 629 -14.08 16.90 -18.94
N VAL A 630 -15.38 16.64 -18.82
CA VAL A 630 -15.94 15.43 -18.21
C VAL A 630 -15.53 14.22 -19.04
N VAL A 631 -14.75 13.31 -18.46
CA VAL A 631 -14.42 12.00 -19.04
C VAL A 631 -15.31 10.94 -18.37
N GLU A 632 -16.34 10.48 -19.08
CA GLU A 632 -17.09 9.28 -18.72
C GLU A 632 -16.23 8.04 -18.98
N GLY A 633 -15.82 7.34 -17.91
CA GLY A 633 -15.08 6.09 -17.99
C GLY A 633 -15.62 5.06 -17.01
N SER A 634 -16.46 4.14 -17.50
CA SER A 634 -16.82 2.92 -16.76
C SER A 634 -15.63 1.96 -16.75
N SER A 635 -14.83 1.93 -15.68
CA SER A 635 -13.74 0.97 -15.52
C SER A 635 -14.24 -0.32 -14.86
N LYS A 636 -13.96 -1.45 -15.52
CA LYS A 636 -14.14 -2.79 -14.94
C LYS A 636 -12.92 -3.10 -14.07
N TYR A 637 -13.16 -3.41 -12.80
CA TYR A 637 -12.12 -3.71 -11.81
C TYR A 637 -11.33 -4.97 -12.16
N ALA A 638 -10.00 -4.87 -12.08
CA ALA A 638 -9.09 -6.01 -12.03
C ALA A 638 -8.83 -6.35 -10.55
N THR A 639 -9.23 -7.54 -10.12
CA THR A 639 -8.74 -8.16 -8.87
C THR A 639 -7.27 -8.52 -9.03
N PHE A 640 -6.44 -8.11 -8.06
CA PHE A 640 -5.03 -8.46 -7.99
C PHE A 640 -4.87 -9.88 -7.44
N GLY A 641 -4.63 -10.84 -8.33
CA GLY A 641 -3.78 -12.00 -8.01
C GLY A 641 -2.34 -11.64 -8.38
N ASP A 642 -1.38 -12.15 -7.62
CA ASP A 642 0.03 -12.14 -8.00
C ASP A 642 0.20 -13.01 -9.26
N ASP A 643 -0.09 -12.48 -10.43
CA ASP A 643 0.31 -13.12 -11.69
C ASP A 643 1.81 -12.86 -11.86
N ASP A 644 2.63 -13.80 -11.37
CA ASP A 644 3.97 -14.05 -11.89
C ASP A 644 3.82 -14.47 -13.36
N GLY A 645 3.72 -13.47 -14.23
CA GLY A 645 3.36 -13.62 -15.63
C GLY A 645 4.38 -14.40 -16.44
N ASN A 646 4.20 -15.72 -16.51
CA ASN A 646 4.80 -16.56 -17.54
C ASN A 646 3.83 -16.72 -18.72
N SER A 647 3.65 -15.65 -19.51
CA SER A 647 2.89 -15.72 -20.76
C SER A 647 3.84 -15.68 -21.96
N GLY A 648 4.37 -16.85 -22.34
CA GLY A 648 5.02 -17.04 -23.62
C GLY A 648 4.00 -16.93 -24.76
N VAL A 649 3.98 -15.80 -25.46
CA VAL A 649 3.21 -15.63 -26.70
C VAL A 649 4.10 -16.03 -27.89
N PRO A 650 3.71 -17.00 -28.74
CA PRO A 650 4.42 -17.27 -29.98
C PRO A 650 4.07 -16.21 -31.04
N THR A 651 5.09 -15.67 -31.70
CA THR A 651 4.98 -14.81 -32.88
C THR A 651 4.35 -15.58 -34.06
N PRO A 652 3.31 -15.06 -34.73
CA PRO A 652 2.80 -15.68 -35.94
C PRO A 652 3.56 -15.18 -37.18
N LYS A 653 4.14 -16.12 -37.93
CA LYS A 653 4.62 -15.91 -39.31
C LYS A 653 3.42 -15.63 -40.22
N ALA A 654 3.44 -14.49 -40.90
CA ALA A 654 2.48 -14.15 -41.93
C ALA A 654 2.77 -14.94 -43.23
N LYS A 655 1.71 -15.47 -43.86
CA LYS A 655 1.61 -15.63 -45.33
C LYS A 655 0.17 -15.38 -45.80
N PRO A 656 -0.01 -14.89 -47.05
CA PRO A 656 -1.23 -14.24 -47.50
C PRO A 656 -2.15 -15.21 -48.27
N GLY A 657 -3.47 -14.95 -48.27
CA GLY A 657 -4.35 -15.58 -49.26
C GLY A 657 -5.85 -15.63 -48.94
N SER A 658 -6.58 -14.69 -49.54
CA SER A 658 -7.84 -14.88 -50.28
C SER A 658 -9.18 -15.25 -49.61
N LYS A 659 -10.15 -14.38 -49.92
CA LYS A 659 -11.57 -14.61 -50.32
C LYS A 659 -12.63 -14.96 -49.26
N ALA A 660 -13.49 -13.95 -49.04
CA ALA A 660 -14.97 -13.91 -49.05
C ALA A 660 -15.78 -15.21 -48.85
N VAL A 661 -16.83 -15.14 -48.01
CA VAL A 661 -18.27 -15.23 -48.37
C VAL A 661 -19.18 -15.07 -47.13
N LYS A 662 -20.41 -14.64 -47.42
CA LYS A 662 -21.56 -14.14 -46.64
C LYS A 662 -22.21 -15.06 -45.57
N ALA A 663 -22.76 -14.39 -44.55
CA ALA A 663 -24.12 -14.40 -43.97
C ALA A 663 -24.92 -15.69 -43.63
N ALA A 664 -25.62 -15.60 -42.48
CA ALA A 664 -26.95 -16.12 -42.08
C ALA A 664 -26.89 -16.78 -40.68
N ALA A 665 -27.47 -16.22 -39.62
CA ALA A 665 -28.89 -16.13 -39.23
C ALA A 665 -29.50 -17.42 -38.62
N THR A 666 -29.88 -17.30 -37.34
CA THR A 666 -31.02 -17.93 -36.63
C THR A 666 -30.93 -19.41 -36.22
N GLN A 667 -31.01 -19.70 -34.91
CA GLN A 667 -32.16 -20.44 -34.32
C GLN A 667 -32.13 -20.55 -32.79
N ASN A 668 -33.22 -20.08 -32.18
CA ASN A 668 -33.68 -20.40 -30.84
C ASN A 668 -34.05 -21.89 -30.72
N LYS A 669 -33.65 -22.55 -29.63
CA LYS A 669 -34.34 -23.73 -29.12
C LYS A 669 -34.45 -23.71 -27.60
N ARG A 670 -35.69 -23.49 -27.14
CA ARG A 670 -36.19 -23.79 -25.79
C ARG A 670 -36.05 -25.29 -25.51
N LEU A 671 -35.56 -25.64 -24.33
CA LEU A 671 -35.77 -26.96 -23.71
C LEU A 671 -36.41 -26.75 -22.33
N LYS A 672 -37.59 -27.36 -22.19
CA LYS A 672 -38.35 -27.49 -20.94
C LYS A 672 -37.66 -28.51 -20.03
N MET A 673 -37.57 -28.23 -18.74
CA MET A 673 -37.27 -29.24 -17.72
C MET A 673 -38.36 -29.25 -16.64
N ALA A 674 -38.78 -30.48 -16.30
CA ALA A 674 -39.76 -30.84 -15.30
C ALA A 674 -39.19 -30.74 -13.86
N PRO A 675 -40.03 -30.64 -12.82
CA PRO A 675 -39.59 -30.42 -11.44
C PRO A 675 -39.24 -31.74 -10.74
N PRO A 676 -38.30 -31.76 -9.78
CA PRO A 676 -38.16 -32.90 -8.89
C PRO A 676 -38.90 -32.70 -7.56
N SER A 677 -39.40 -33.84 -7.11
CA SER A 677 -40.21 -34.16 -5.96
C SER A 677 -39.55 -33.93 -4.60
N SER A 678 -40.41 -33.62 -3.63
CA SER A 678 -40.17 -33.54 -2.20
C SER A 678 -39.83 -34.90 -1.55
N SER A 679 -38.82 -34.91 -0.68
CA SER A 679 -38.73 -35.90 0.40
C SER A 679 -38.25 -35.25 1.71
N ARG A 680 -39.01 -35.50 2.78
CA ARG A 680 -38.66 -35.24 4.19
C ARG A 680 -37.47 -36.13 4.61
N PRO A 681 -36.72 -35.73 5.64
CA PRO A 681 -36.63 -36.64 6.78
C PRO A 681 -36.64 -35.97 8.16
N GLN A 682 -36.80 -36.86 9.13
CA GLN A 682 -37.12 -36.71 10.55
C GLN A 682 -36.03 -36.06 11.40
N ALA A 683 -36.48 -35.55 12.55
CA ALA A 683 -35.68 -35.08 13.67
C ALA A 683 -34.86 -36.19 14.32
N SER A 684 -33.63 -35.86 14.73
CA SER A 684 -32.91 -36.58 15.79
C SER A 684 -32.21 -35.59 16.73
N THR A 685 -32.26 -35.96 18.00
CA THR A 685 -31.76 -35.24 19.16
C THR A 685 -30.28 -35.53 19.43
N GLY A 686 -29.50 -34.51 19.81
CA GLY A 686 -28.47 -34.65 20.83
C GLY A 686 -26.99 -34.59 20.41
N LYS A 687 -26.25 -33.80 21.21
CA LYS A 687 -24.79 -33.65 21.38
C LYS A 687 -24.03 -32.76 20.39
N ALA A 688 -23.79 -31.53 20.85
CA ALA A 688 -22.82 -30.58 20.33
C ALA A 688 -21.38 -31.12 20.51
N GLY A 689 -20.63 -31.12 19.42
CA GLY A 689 -19.19 -31.39 19.37
C GLY A 689 -18.60 -30.63 18.19
N SER A 690 -17.56 -29.85 18.46
CA SER A 690 -16.87 -28.95 17.51
C SER A 690 -16.22 -29.72 16.35
N ALA A 691 -16.80 -29.68 15.15
CA ALA A 691 -16.16 -30.24 13.94
C ALA A 691 -16.65 -29.65 12.61
N VAL A 692 -17.26 -28.45 12.60
CA VAL A 692 -17.75 -27.80 11.37
C VAL A 692 -17.14 -26.41 11.25
N SER A 693 -15.90 -26.31 10.78
CA SER A 693 -15.20 -25.01 10.63
C SER A 693 -14.40 -24.92 9.32
N SER A 694 -13.75 -26.00 8.88
CA SER A 694 -12.80 -25.94 7.76
C SER A 694 -13.43 -25.77 6.37
N ALA A 695 -14.61 -26.36 6.13
CA ALA A 695 -15.29 -26.28 4.83
C ALA A 695 -16.07 -24.95 4.62
N ALA A 696 -16.31 -24.20 5.70
CA ALA A 696 -17.03 -22.94 5.69
C ALA A 696 -16.13 -21.74 5.32
N LEU A 697 -14.86 -21.79 5.73
CA LEU A 697 -13.87 -20.75 5.40
C LEU A 697 -13.45 -20.75 3.92
N ALA A 698 -13.37 -21.92 3.28
CA ALA A 698 -13.08 -22.02 1.84
C ALA A 698 -14.23 -21.49 0.93
N ARG A 699 -15.44 -21.31 1.48
CA ARG A 699 -16.59 -20.72 0.78
C ARG A 699 -16.81 -19.24 1.11
N ALA A 700 -15.97 -18.63 1.96
CA ALA A 700 -16.15 -17.29 2.51
C ALA A 700 -15.59 -16.15 1.63
N GLY A 701 -15.56 -16.30 0.30
CA GLY A 701 -15.32 -15.17 -0.60
C GLY A 701 -13.92 -14.52 -0.60
N LEU A 702 -12.97 -15.01 0.21
CA LEU A 702 -11.56 -14.56 0.20
C LEU A 702 -10.77 -15.01 -1.06
N LEU A 703 -11.46 -15.62 -2.02
CA LEU A 703 -10.94 -15.94 -3.35
C LEU A 703 -11.32 -14.79 -4.29
N GLY A 704 -10.33 -14.05 -4.81
CA GLY A 704 -10.53 -13.35 -6.07
C GLY A 704 -11.00 -14.36 -7.11
N LYS A 705 -12.26 -14.26 -7.56
CA LYS A 705 -12.87 -15.25 -8.45
C LYS A 705 -12.20 -15.20 -9.82
N SER A 706 -11.32 -16.16 -10.10
CA SER A 706 -11.21 -16.76 -11.43
C SER A 706 -11.78 -18.18 -11.35
N SER A 707 -12.89 -18.44 -12.05
CA SER A 707 -13.44 -19.80 -12.12
C SER A 707 -13.87 -20.13 -13.53
N GLY A 708 -12.96 -20.80 -14.25
CA GLY A 708 -13.39 -21.96 -15.02
C GLY A 708 -13.71 -23.07 -14.02
N THR A 709 -14.97 -23.49 -13.93
CA THR A 709 -15.39 -24.63 -13.09
C THR A 709 -14.80 -25.92 -13.64
N PHE A 710 -13.87 -26.55 -12.91
CA PHE A 710 -13.52 -27.94 -13.15
C PHE A 710 -14.53 -28.86 -12.45
N ASN A 711 -15.04 -29.84 -13.20
CA ASN A 711 -15.94 -30.86 -12.67
C ASN A 711 -15.16 -31.84 -11.78
N LYS A 712 -15.79 -32.32 -10.69
CA LYS A 712 -15.31 -33.39 -9.79
C LYS A 712 -14.60 -34.56 -10.50
N ASN A 713 -15.06 -34.94 -11.69
CA ASN A 713 -14.46 -36.00 -12.51
C ASN A 713 -13.08 -35.65 -13.08
N GLN A 714 -12.78 -34.37 -13.33
CA GLN A 714 -11.46 -33.91 -13.77
C GLN A 714 -10.44 -33.96 -12.62
N ILE A 715 -10.89 -33.62 -11.41
CA ILE A 715 -10.07 -33.71 -10.19
C ILE A 715 -9.75 -35.18 -9.86
N LEU A 716 -10.75 -36.07 -9.95
CA LEU A 716 -10.55 -37.50 -9.73
C LEU A 716 -9.61 -38.13 -10.76
N ARG A 717 -9.65 -37.70 -12.03
CA ARG A 717 -8.71 -38.17 -13.07
C ARG A 717 -7.30 -37.66 -12.87
N ALA A 718 -7.13 -36.45 -12.36
CA ALA A 718 -5.80 -35.93 -12.02
C ALA A 718 -5.18 -36.69 -10.84
N LEU A 719 -5.98 -37.00 -9.82
CA LEU A 719 -5.56 -37.81 -8.67
C LEU A 719 -5.22 -39.26 -9.08
N GLN A 720 -5.96 -39.85 -10.02
CA GLN A 720 -5.65 -41.18 -10.56
C GLN A 720 -4.31 -41.22 -11.29
N ARG A 721 -3.99 -40.20 -12.11
CA ARG A 721 -2.70 -40.12 -12.83
C ARG A 721 -1.49 -39.94 -11.93
N MET A 722 -1.68 -39.37 -10.74
CA MET A 722 -0.58 -39.18 -9.77
C MET A 722 -0.24 -40.46 -8.99
N ASN A 723 -1.11 -41.48 -9.02
CA ASN A 723 -0.90 -42.76 -8.36
C ASN A 723 -0.47 -43.88 -9.32
N GLU A 724 -0.30 -43.59 -10.61
CA GLU A 724 0.26 -44.55 -11.57
C GLU A 724 1.79 -44.51 -11.53
N PRO A 725 2.49 -45.66 -11.39
CA PRO A 725 3.95 -45.68 -11.44
C PRO A 725 4.42 -45.24 -12.82
N ALA A 726 5.47 -44.41 -12.86
CA ALA A 726 6.03 -43.88 -14.09
C ALA A 726 6.41 -45.01 -15.06
N SER A 727 5.91 -44.91 -16.30
CA SER A 727 6.26 -45.82 -17.39
C SER A 727 7.77 -45.74 -17.68
N PRO A 728 8.46 -46.86 -17.97
CA PRO A 728 9.90 -46.88 -18.23
C PRO A 728 10.36 -46.14 -19.50
N ASP A 729 9.44 -45.66 -20.34
CA ASP A 729 9.76 -45.19 -21.70
C ASP A 729 9.66 -43.65 -21.90
N ALA A 730 9.70 -42.85 -20.84
CA ALA A 730 9.77 -41.39 -20.99
C ALA A 730 11.22 -40.89 -20.82
N LYS A 731 11.92 -40.75 -21.95
CA LYS A 731 13.13 -39.91 -22.10
C LYS A 731 12.80 -38.61 -22.83
#